data_AF-A0A947KCG3-F1
#
_entry.id   AF-A0A947KCG3-F1
#
_cell.length_a   1.000
_cell.length_b   1.000
_cell.length_c   1.000
_cell.angle_alpha   90.00
_cell.angle_beta   90.00
_cell.angle_gamma   90.00
#
_symmetry.space_group_name_H-M   'P 1'
#
loop_
_entity.id
_entity.type
_entity.pdbx_description
1 polymer ?
#
loop_
_entity_poly.entity_id
_entity_poly.type
_entity_poly.pdbx_seq_one_letter_code
_entity_poly.pdbx_strand_id
1 'polypeptide(L)'
;MALRINTNVAAINAHKNMINNDNALSSSLEKLSSGLRINRAADDASGMAIADSLKSQALGLGQAIRNANDGISMVQTADGALDESIKIVNTIKTKAIQAAQDGQTTESRLAIQADINKLMEELNSIANTTAFNNQKLLSGQFTNKRFQIGAYTGETVGISIGSAESTKVGHVTTAEMVSNSANGGEVRLSIFSNTQNMDVKIQSVQLAYDNSADHSMGALAAAINKVADMTGVSAQAKVSSSSSATVNAGSTGSDFSINGVVIGEVRVLANDADGSLVNAINQKSSQHGIVASVDQAGYLSLTSNDGRAIQVTGDTGAVLVGSNLSTFGSIKLFQTGANEIRISDEADAISLNLTGSVGLSTATTTLIDSTITKNSTIGSASVLKAGTQIGFVLTSTTLNGTISTTMDSILTAGSVLASATMIEMGSVLGGTTTRDQDSILTTTSDSLLKTGTTLKSGTKLAAGTTVTTRLKAATGWIEAGDTINSEVTLSGSQTLNADMVAKSQSVMASANVFTAGSYIGADMTTASTIATTLDYGMTLLAGSEIADGGLSIKTGSIIGGNITISAALVTTTADTVVKAGSSLTATSILAKGSTIGGNVKTSTAVTLASSMTLAAGSQIASGSTMKAGTVLTDNIWVAGGNQLKAGTVLTGDTVTSGTNYLNNSLTLAANSIVAAASVFAPMASASTGATATTSLSNVSKFRLADVDVTSQDSAQVAISIADSALKNLDKIRSDLGSVQNQLTSTITNLSVTRVNIYAAESAIRDVDFAEEAANFSKMQILSQSSSFAMAQANASAQTVLSLLQG
;
A
#
# COMPACT_ATOMS: atom_id res chain seq x y z
N MET A 1 -95.49 -24.66 58.17
CA MET A 1 -95.22 -25.25 56.83
C MET A 1 -96.54 -25.72 56.25
N ALA A 2 -97.01 -25.14 55.15
CA ALA A 2 -98.24 -25.59 54.49
C ALA A 2 -97.93 -26.87 53.68
N LEU A 3 -98.49 -28.01 54.07
CA LEU A 3 -98.41 -29.25 53.28
C LEU A 3 -99.27 -29.09 52.01
N ARG A 4 -98.62 -28.94 50.86
CA ARG A 4 -99.28 -29.00 49.53
C ARG A 4 -99.13 -30.42 49.00
N ILE A 5 -100.25 -31.09 48.74
CA ILE A 5 -100.29 -32.54 48.40
C ILE A 5 -100.13 -32.79 46.89
N ASN A 6 -100.57 -31.85 46.03
CA ASN A 6 -100.51 -32.01 44.57
C ASN A 6 -99.10 -31.84 43.97
N THR A 7 -98.19 -31.18 44.69
CA THR A 7 -96.79 -31.02 44.29
C THR A 7 -95.90 -31.50 45.42
N ASN A 8 -95.35 -32.71 45.29
CA ASN A 8 -94.44 -33.28 46.27
C ASN A 8 -93.06 -32.63 46.14
N VAL A 9 -92.88 -31.49 46.82
CA VAL A 9 -91.63 -30.72 46.81
C VAL A 9 -90.46 -31.54 47.38
N ALA A 10 -90.71 -32.47 48.32
CA ALA A 10 -89.67 -33.33 48.88
C ALA A 10 -89.14 -34.33 47.85
N ALA A 11 -90.02 -34.97 47.06
CA ALA A 11 -89.62 -35.86 45.98
C ALA A 11 -88.95 -35.11 44.82
N ILE A 12 -89.42 -33.91 44.46
CA ILE A 12 -88.79 -33.09 43.42
C ILE A 12 -87.38 -32.64 43.85
N ASN A 13 -87.20 -32.26 45.12
CA ASN A 13 -85.89 -31.92 45.65
C ASN A 13 -84.96 -33.14 45.69
N ALA A 14 -85.47 -34.32 46.11
CA ALA A 14 -84.70 -35.56 46.09
C ALA A 14 -84.28 -35.96 44.66
N HIS A 15 -85.18 -35.83 43.68
CA HIS A 15 -84.90 -36.10 42.27
C HIS A 15 -83.89 -35.09 41.67
N LYS A 16 -84.01 -33.80 41.99
CA LYS A 16 -83.03 -32.78 41.61
C LYS A 16 -81.64 -33.13 42.16
N ASN A 17 -81.55 -33.54 43.42
CA ASN A 17 -80.28 -33.95 44.04
C ASN A 17 -79.74 -35.26 43.43
N MET A 18 -80.61 -36.21 43.08
CA MET A 18 -80.24 -37.44 42.37
C MET A 18 -79.63 -37.13 41.00
N ILE A 19 -80.27 -36.29 40.18
CA ILE A 19 -79.72 -35.86 38.88
C ILE A 19 -78.36 -35.18 39.06
N ASN A 20 -78.21 -34.32 40.06
CA ASN A 20 -76.94 -33.65 40.34
C ASN A 20 -75.85 -34.68 40.73
N ASN A 21 -76.19 -35.69 41.54
CA ASN A 21 -75.26 -36.76 41.92
C ASN A 21 -74.92 -37.68 40.75
N ASP A 22 -75.88 -38.00 39.88
CA ASP A 22 -75.65 -38.82 38.68
C ASP A 22 -74.77 -38.09 37.66
N ASN A 23 -74.97 -36.79 37.47
CA ASN A 23 -74.09 -35.96 36.65
C ASN A 23 -72.66 -35.90 37.23
N ALA A 24 -72.52 -35.75 38.55
CA ALA A 24 -71.22 -35.76 39.22
C ALA A 24 -70.55 -37.14 39.14
N LEU A 25 -71.30 -38.23 39.32
CA LEU A 25 -70.81 -39.60 39.16
C LEU A 25 -70.32 -39.87 37.74
N SER A 26 -71.08 -39.43 36.72
CA SER A 26 -70.68 -39.54 35.32
C SER A 26 -69.43 -38.74 35.01
N SER A 27 -69.28 -37.53 35.59
CA SER A 27 -68.08 -36.70 35.44
C SER A 27 -66.86 -37.36 36.08
N SER A 28 -66.98 -37.87 37.31
CA SER A 28 -65.89 -38.61 37.97
C SER A 28 -65.50 -39.87 37.20
N LEU A 29 -66.46 -40.58 36.60
CA LEU A 29 -66.19 -41.75 35.74
C LEU A 29 -65.45 -41.34 34.46
N GLU A 30 -65.83 -40.22 33.84
CA GLU A 30 -65.15 -39.68 32.64
C GLU A 30 -63.70 -39.27 32.95
N LYS A 31 -63.46 -38.67 34.12
CA LYS A 31 -62.11 -38.32 34.60
C LYS A 31 -61.27 -39.55 34.94
N LEU A 32 -61.81 -40.53 35.65
CA LEU A 32 -61.11 -41.79 35.96
C LEU A 32 -60.81 -42.61 34.71
N SER A 33 -61.72 -42.62 33.73
CA SER A 33 -61.52 -43.34 32.48
C SER A 33 -60.51 -42.67 31.55
N SER A 34 -60.45 -41.34 31.54
CA SER A 34 -59.49 -40.59 30.71
C SER A 34 -58.13 -40.39 31.39
N GLY A 35 -58.07 -40.50 32.71
CA GLY A 35 -56.90 -40.12 33.51
C GLY A 35 -56.70 -38.60 33.60
N LEU A 36 -57.63 -37.80 33.07
CA LEU A 36 -57.51 -36.35 32.96
C LEU A 36 -58.58 -35.69 33.85
N ARG A 37 -58.15 -34.76 34.70
CA ARG A 37 -59.01 -33.88 35.50
C ARG A 37 -59.81 -32.92 34.62
N ILE A 38 -59.20 -32.44 33.53
CA ILE A 38 -59.81 -31.50 32.58
C ILE A 38 -59.98 -32.23 31.24
N ASN A 39 -61.21 -32.66 30.94
CA ASN A 39 -61.50 -33.41 29.71
C ASN A 39 -62.26 -32.55 28.69
N ARG A 40 -63.03 -31.56 29.15
CA ARG A 40 -63.77 -30.61 28.31
C ARG A 40 -63.46 -29.17 28.72
N ALA A 41 -63.64 -28.23 27.79
CA ALA A 41 -63.47 -26.79 28.07
C ALA A 41 -64.45 -26.26 29.14
N ALA A 42 -65.54 -26.99 29.39
CA ALA A 42 -66.50 -26.68 30.45
C ALA A 42 -66.00 -26.98 31.86
N ASP A 43 -64.99 -27.86 32.02
CA ASP A 43 -64.46 -28.26 33.32
C ASP A 43 -63.56 -27.16 33.91
N ASP A 44 -62.66 -26.60 33.09
CA ASP A 44 -61.83 -25.42 33.38
C ASP A 44 -61.29 -24.83 32.07
N ALA A 45 -61.91 -23.74 31.60
CA ALA A 45 -61.53 -23.10 30.34
C ALA A 45 -60.11 -22.52 30.37
N SER A 46 -59.70 -21.95 31.51
CA SER A 46 -58.35 -21.40 31.69
C SER A 46 -57.29 -22.49 31.79
N GLY A 47 -57.56 -23.55 32.56
CA GLY A 47 -56.68 -24.71 32.70
C GLY A 47 -56.48 -25.43 31.38
N MET A 48 -57.54 -25.60 30.58
CA MET A 48 -57.44 -26.19 29.24
C MET A 48 -56.59 -25.33 28.30
N ALA A 49 -56.78 -24.01 28.28
CA ALA A 49 -56.00 -23.11 27.42
C ALA A 49 -54.49 -23.12 27.77
N ILE A 50 -54.15 -23.14 29.06
CA ILE A 50 -52.75 -23.22 29.51
C ILE A 50 -52.17 -24.61 29.17
N ALA A 51 -52.89 -25.70 29.46
CA ALA A 51 -52.45 -27.05 29.16
C ALA A 51 -52.23 -27.26 27.66
N ASP A 52 -53.11 -26.74 26.80
CA ASP A 52 -52.95 -26.84 25.34
C ASP A 52 -51.77 -25.97 24.84
N SER A 53 -51.51 -24.82 25.46
CA SER A 53 -50.32 -24.01 25.17
C SER A 53 -49.03 -24.72 25.54
N LEU A 54 -48.95 -25.29 26.76
CA LEU A 54 -47.81 -26.08 27.24
C LEU A 54 -47.60 -27.32 26.37
N LYS A 55 -48.67 -28.02 26.00
CA LYS A 55 -48.63 -29.16 25.07
C LYS A 55 -48.10 -28.75 23.71
N SER A 56 -48.56 -27.63 23.15
CA SER A 56 -48.04 -27.09 21.88
C SER A 56 -46.55 -26.78 21.96
N GLN A 57 -46.12 -26.13 23.04
CA GLN A 57 -44.71 -25.85 23.29
C GLN A 57 -43.88 -27.14 23.42
N ALA A 58 -44.37 -28.14 24.14
CA ALA A 58 -43.71 -29.43 24.31
C ALA A 58 -43.57 -30.21 22.99
N LEU A 59 -44.58 -30.15 22.12
CA LEU A 59 -44.53 -30.71 20.76
C LEU A 59 -43.52 -29.94 19.89
N GLY A 60 -43.50 -28.62 19.98
CA GLY A 60 -42.53 -27.75 19.31
C GLY A 60 -41.09 -28.08 19.72
N LEU A 61 -40.82 -28.19 21.03
CA LEU A 61 -39.54 -28.64 21.57
C LEU A 61 -39.19 -30.07 21.12
N GLY A 62 -40.17 -30.96 21.03
CA GLY A 62 -39.98 -32.31 20.49
C GLY A 62 -39.51 -32.32 19.04
N GLN A 63 -40.05 -31.44 18.18
CA GLN A 63 -39.58 -31.27 16.82
C GLN A 63 -38.22 -30.57 16.77
N ALA A 64 -37.98 -29.57 17.62
CA ALA A 64 -36.70 -28.89 17.72
C ALA A 64 -35.55 -29.85 18.09
N ILE A 65 -35.78 -30.80 19.01
CA ILE A 65 -34.81 -31.85 19.34
C ILE A 65 -34.52 -32.73 18.13
N ARG A 66 -35.52 -33.09 17.32
CA ARG A 66 -35.31 -33.85 16.07
C ARG A 66 -34.49 -33.05 15.07
N ASN A 67 -34.84 -31.78 14.83
CA ASN A 67 -34.09 -30.90 13.94
C ASN A 67 -32.63 -30.73 14.39
N ALA A 68 -32.38 -30.63 15.70
CA ALA A 68 -31.04 -30.55 16.26
C ALA A 68 -30.24 -31.85 16.07
N ASN A 69 -30.89 -33.02 16.21
CA ASN A 69 -30.27 -34.31 15.90
C ASN A 69 -29.93 -34.42 14.40
N ASP A 70 -30.81 -33.97 13.50
CA ASP A 70 -30.51 -33.91 12.06
C ASP A 70 -29.29 -33.01 11.78
N GLY A 71 -29.20 -31.88 12.47
CA GLY A 71 -28.03 -30.99 12.45
C GLY A 71 -26.75 -31.70 12.89
N ILE A 72 -26.80 -32.48 13.97
CA ILE A 72 -25.66 -33.29 14.44
C ILE A 72 -25.28 -34.34 13.40
N SER A 73 -26.22 -35.09 12.85
CA SER A 73 -25.94 -36.12 11.83
C SER A 73 -25.33 -35.51 10.57
N MET A 74 -25.78 -34.31 10.18
CA MET A 74 -25.20 -33.57 9.05
C MET A 74 -23.77 -33.12 9.34
N VAL A 75 -23.52 -32.53 10.51
CA VAL A 75 -22.18 -32.11 10.95
C VAL A 75 -21.23 -33.30 11.04
N GLN A 76 -21.69 -34.45 11.56
CA GLN A 76 -20.90 -35.69 11.62
C GLN A 76 -20.58 -36.25 10.22
N THR A 77 -21.52 -36.16 9.29
CA THR A 77 -21.28 -36.57 7.89
C THR A 77 -20.20 -35.67 7.25
N ALA A 78 -20.27 -34.36 7.50
CA ALA A 78 -19.25 -33.42 7.04
C ALA A 78 -17.89 -33.65 7.71
N ASP A 79 -17.84 -33.88 9.02
CA ASP A 79 -16.60 -34.15 9.79
C ASP A 79 -15.93 -35.45 9.32
N GLY A 80 -16.68 -36.52 9.09
CA GLY A 80 -16.14 -37.77 8.56
C GLY A 80 -15.52 -37.63 7.16
N ALA A 81 -16.17 -36.87 6.28
CA ALA A 81 -15.62 -36.57 4.95
C ALA A 81 -14.41 -35.62 5.00
N LEU A 82 -14.37 -34.68 5.96
CA LEU A 82 -13.22 -33.81 6.20
C LEU A 82 -12.03 -34.57 6.76
N ASP A 83 -12.24 -35.56 7.63
CA ASP A 83 -11.16 -36.41 8.13
C ASP A 83 -10.44 -37.14 6.99
N GLU A 84 -11.20 -37.62 5.99
CA GLU A 84 -10.62 -38.22 4.79
C GLU A 84 -9.88 -37.19 3.93
N SER A 85 -10.45 -35.99 3.77
CA SER A 85 -9.79 -34.88 3.07
C SER A 85 -8.45 -34.51 3.74
N ILE A 86 -8.39 -34.51 5.07
CA ILE A 86 -7.17 -34.25 5.85
C ILE A 86 -6.13 -35.36 5.63
N LYS A 87 -6.53 -36.64 5.61
CA LYS A 87 -5.62 -37.76 5.30
C LYS A 87 -5.03 -37.66 3.89
N ILE A 88 -5.86 -37.28 2.92
CA ILE A 88 -5.40 -37.05 1.54
C ILE A 88 -4.37 -35.91 1.49
N VAL A 89 -4.64 -34.76 2.12
CA VAL A 89 -3.68 -33.64 2.15
C VAL A 89 -2.39 -34.02 2.89
N ASN A 90 -2.45 -34.79 3.98
CA ASN A 90 -1.26 -35.33 4.62
C ASN A 90 -0.44 -36.26 3.70
N THR A 91 -1.12 -37.04 2.86
CA THR A 91 -0.47 -37.89 1.86
C THR A 91 0.18 -37.04 0.76
N ILE A 92 -0.51 -35.99 0.28
CA ILE A 92 0.05 -35.00 -0.66
C ILE A 92 1.31 -34.35 -0.05
N LYS A 93 1.26 -33.92 1.22
CA LYS A 93 2.42 -33.38 1.94
C LYS A 93 3.58 -34.38 1.98
N THR A 94 3.30 -35.64 2.30
CA THR A 94 4.32 -36.70 2.34
C THR A 94 4.97 -36.93 0.97
N LYS A 95 4.17 -36.94 -0.09
CA LYS A 95 4.66 -37.02 -1.48
C LYS A 95 5.46 -35.78 -1.90
N ALA A 96 5.05 -34.58 -1.47
CA ALA A 96 5.81 -33.36 -1.69
C ALA A 96 7.17 -33.39 -0.97
N ILE A 97 7.22 -33.90 0.27
CA ILE A 97 8.48 -34.13 1.01
C ILE A 97 9.36 -35.15 0.27
N GLN A 98 8.78 -36.24 -0.23
CA GLN A 98 9.51 -37.24 -1.02
C GLN A 98 10.09 -36.62 -2.30
N ALA A 99 9.31 -35.81 -3.02
CA ALA A 99 9.74 -35.12 -4.23
C ALA A 99 10.73 -33.98 -3.97
N ALA A 100 10.77 -33.41 -2.77
CA ALA A 100 11.74 -32.39 -2.37
C ALA A 100 13.15 -32.94 -2.10
N GLN A 101 13.33 -34.27 -2.07
CA GLN A 101 14.65 -34.88 -1.91
C GLN A 101 15.48 -34.81 -3.21
N ASP A 102 16.78 -34.55 -3.06
CA ASP A 102 17.71 -34.46 -4.19
C ASP A 102 18.01 -35.80 -4.87
N GLY A 103 17.81 -36.92 -4.18
CA GLY A 103 17.95 -38.26 -4.75
C GLY A 103 16.86 -38.65 -5.75
N GLN A 104 15.87 -37.79 -5.98
CA GLN A 104 14.81 -38.00 -6.98
C GLN A 104 15.23 -37.46 -8.35
N THR A 105 14.93 -38.20 -9.41
CA THR A 105 15.14 -37.74 -10.78
C THR A 105 13.92 -36.94 -11.25
N THR A 106 14.04 -36.21 -12.37
CA THR A 106 12.89 -35.51 -12.97
C THR A 106 11.77 -36.50 -13.35
N GLU A 107 12.13 -37.71 -13.78
CA GLU A 107 11.17 -38.76 -14.11
C GLU A 107 10.40 -39.26 -12.88
N SER A 108 11.10 -39.51 -11.76
CA SER A 108 10.43 -39.94 -10.53
C SER A 108 9.56 -38.82 -9.93
N ARG A 109 9.98 -37.55 -10.03
CA ARG A 109 9.14 -36.40 -9.64
C ARG A 109 7.87 -36.28 -10.48
N LEU A 110 7.93 -36.55 -11.78
CA LEU A 110 6.74 -36.60 -12.65
C LEU A 110 5.77 -37.71 -12.24
N ALA A 111 6.27 -38.89 -11.85
CA ALA A 111 5.43 -39.97 -11.33
C ALA A 111 4.75 -39.59 -10.01
N ILE A 112 5.49 -38.95 -9.09
CA ILE A 112 4.92 -38.45 -7.83
C ILE A 112 3.86 -37.37 -8.09
N GLN A 113 4.09 -36.48 -9.07
CA GLN A 113 3.10 -35.48 -9.46
C GLN A 113 1.82 -36.13 -10.01
N ALA A 114 1.93 -37.22 -10.78
CA ALA A 114 0.77 -37.95 -11.27
C ALA A 114 -0.07 -38.53 -10.11
N ASP A 115 0.58 -39.06 -9.08
CA ASP A 115 -0.10 -39.52 -7.86
C ASP A 115 -0.77 -38.35 -7.11
N ILE A 116 -0.08 -37.22 -6.96
CA ILE A 116 -0.66 -36.02 -6.32
C ILE A 116 -1.89 -35.53 -7.10
N ASN A 117 -1.86 -35.55 -8.43
CA ASN A 117 -3.01 -35.20 -9.26
C ASN A 117 -4.21 -36.11 -8.99
N LYS A 118 -4.00 -37.41 -8.78
CA LYS A 118 -5.07 -38.36 -8.41
C LYS A 118 -5.61 -38.12 -7.01
N LEU A 119 -4.74 -37.85 -6.05
CA LEU A 119 -5.16 -37.47 -4.69
C LEU A 119 -5.98 -36.17 -4.69
N MET A 120 -5.60 -35.18 -5.51
CA MET A 120 -6.39 -33.95 -5.67
C MET A 120 -7.75 -34.20 -6.33
N GLU A 121 -7.82 -35.08 -7.33
CA GLU A 121 -9.08 -35.50 -7.96
C GLU A 121 -10.01 -36.18 -6.94
N GLU A 122 -9.46 -37.05 -6.09
CA GLU A 122 -10.19 -37.70 -5.00
C GLU A 122 -10.70 -36.71 -3.96
N LEU A 123 -9.84 -35.78 -3.51
CA LEU A 123 -10.22 -34.71 -2.59
C LEU A 123 -11.38 -33.87 -3.14
N ASN A 124 -11.31 -33.48 -4.41
CA ASN A 124 -12.40 -32.76 -5.07
C ASN A 124 -13.65 -33.60 -5.23
N SER A 125 -13.51 -34.91 -5.46
CA SER A 125 -14.64 -35.84 -5.49
C SER A 125 -15.33 -35.89 -4.13
N ILE A 126 -14.60 -36.02 -3.02
CA ILE A 126 -15.15 -36.00 -1.65
C ILE A 126 -15.89 -34.68 -1.39
N ALA A 127 -15.26 -33.54 -1.71
CA ALA A 127 -15.86 -32.23 -1.51
C ALA A 127 -17.18 -32.05 -2.30
N ASN A 128 -17.22 -32.53 -3.55
CA ASN A 128 -18.37 -32.38 -4.44
C ASN A 128 -19.44 -33.47 -4.28
N THR A 129 -19.10 -34.66 -3.78
CA THR A 129 -20.06 -35.76 -3.62
C THR A 129 -20.74 -35.75 -2.26
N THR A 130 -20.02 -35.36 -1.20
CA THR A 130 -20.54 -35.32 0.18
C THR A 130 -21.80 -34.46 0.28
N ALA A 131 -22.92 -35.11 0.53
CA ALA A 131 -24.23 -34.50 0.58
C ALA A 131 -25.09 -35.08 1.69
N PHE A 132 -25.93 -34.24 2.28
CA PHE A 132 -27.01 -34.67 3.16
C PHE A 132 -28.33 -34.17 2.56
N ASN A 133 -29.26 -35.08 2.27
CA ASN A 133 -30.55 -34.75 1.65
C ASN A 133 -30.39 -33.85 0.39
N ASN A 134 -29.50 -34.25 -0.53
CA ASN A 134 -29.12 -33.52 -1.75
C ASN A 134 -28.44 -32.15 -1.55
N GLN A 135 -28.16 -31.74 -0.30
CA GLN A 135 -27.40 -30.53 -0.02
C GLN A 135 -25.92 -30.84 0.11
N LYS A 136 -25.09 -30.23 -0.74
CA LYS A 136 -23.63 -30.37 -0.70
C LYS A 136 -23.09 -29.64 0.53
N LEU A 137 -22.27 -30.34 1.31
CA LEU A 137 -21.79 -29.83 2.60
C LEU A 137 -20.43 -29.14 2.46
N LEU A 138 -19.52 -29.71 1.66
CA LEU A 138 -18.10 -29.34 1.61
C LEU A 138 -17.69 -28.51 0.38
N SER A 139 -18.63 -28.17 -0.51
CA SER A 139 -18.36 -27.32 -1.69
C SER A 139 -18.33 -25.82 -1.37
N GLY A 140 -18.56 -25.42 -0.11
CA GLY A 140 -18.65 -24.02 0.30
C GLY A 140 -19.99 -23.33 0.00
N GLN A 141 -20.95 -24.04 -0.59
CA GLN A 141 -22.33 -23.55 -0.77
C GLN A 141 -23.16 -23.61 0.53
N PHE A 142 -22.70 -24.37 1.52
CA PHE A 142 -23.38 -24.57 2.79
C PHE A 142 -23.06 -23.44 3.79
N THR A 143 -23.47 -22.21 3.44
CA THR A 143 -23.27 -21.02 4.28
C THR A 143 -24.61 -20.53 4.84
N ASN A 144 -24.58 -20.00 6.07
CA ASN A 144 -25.72 -19.38 6.76
C ASN A 144 -26.99 -20.27 6.80
N LYS A 145 -26.84 -21.58 6.94
CA LYS A 145 -27.99 -22.49 7.08
C LYS A 145 -28.51 -22.42 8.50
N ARG A 146 -29.82 -22.25 8.66
CA ARG A 146 -30.47 -22.06 9.96
C ARG A 146 -31.30 -23.28 10.31
N PHE A 147 -31.08 -23.82 11.50
CA PHE A 147 -31.86 -24.93 12.04
C PHE A 147 -32.74 -24.42 13.15
N GLN A 148 -34.05 -24.64 13.04
CA GLN A 148 -35.01 -24.29 14.09
C GLN A 148 -34.85 -25.26 15.26
N ILE A 149 -34.35 -24.75 16.38
CA ILE A 149 -34.00 -25.49 17.60
C ILE A 149 -34.82 -25.04 18.81
N GLY A 150 -35.92 -24.33 18.60
CA GLY A 150 -36.82 -23.92 19.67
C GLY A 150 -38.28 -23.93 19.25
N ALA A 151 -39.17 -23.69 20.21
CA ALA A 151 -40.61 -23.71 20.00
C ALA A 151 -41.14 -22.39 19.40
N TYR A 152 -40.40 -21.29 19.53
CA TYR A 152 -40.79 -19.96 19.06
C TYR A 152 -40.03 -19.52 17.82
N THR A 153 -40.59 -18.55 17.11
CA THR A 153 -40.01 -18.01 15.87
C THR A 153 -38.65 -17.36 16.12
N GLY A 154 -37.65 -17.70 15.32
CA GLY A 154 -36.31 -17.09 15.38
C GLY A 154 -35.30 -17.82 16.29
N GLU A 155 -35.74 -18.83 17.04
CA GLU A 155 -34.88 -19.70 17.84
C GLU A 155 -34.13 -20.68 16.93
N THR A 156 -33.04 -20.21 16.32
CA THR A 156 -32.27 -20.99 15.34
C THR A 156 -30.77 -21.01 15.63
N VAL A 157 -30.12 -22.13 15.33
CA VAL A 157 -28.65 -22.22 15.26
C VAL A 157 -28.21 -22.09 13.80
N GLY A 158 -27.23 -21.23 13.57
CA GLY A 158 -26.57 -21.08 12.27
C GLY A 158 -25.45 -22.09 12.11
N ILE A 159 -25.47 -22.86 11.03
CA ILE A 159 -24.39 -23.75 10.62
C ILE A 159 -23.84 -23.24 9.30
N SER A 160 -22.53 -23.00 9.28
CA SER A 160 -21.79 -22.67 8.06
C SER A 160 -20.60 -23.60 7.95
N ILE A 161 -20.43 -24.20 6.79
CA ILE A 161 -19.33 -25.13 6.49
C ILE A 161 -18.50 -24.52 5.37
N GLY A 162 -17.20 -24.38 5.62
CA GLY A 162 -16.24 -23.89 4.63
C GLY A 162 -16.09 -24.85 3.46
N SER A 163 -15.55 -24.36 2.34
CA SER A 163 -15.20 -25.23 1.21
C SER A 163 -13.95 -26.04 1.53
N ALA A 164 -13.97 -27.33 1.19
CA ALA A 164 -12.81 -28.22 1.24
C ALA A 164 -12.22 -28.48 -0.16
N GLU A 165 -12.71 -27.82 -1.21
CA GLU A 165 -12.22 -27.99 -2.58
C GLU A 165 -10.76 -27.53 -2.72
N SER A 166 -9.98 -28.21 -3.57
CA SER A 166 -8.56 -27.88 -3.79
C SER A 166 -8.34 -26.45 -4.30
N THR A 167 -9.35 -25.85 -4.94
CA THR A 167 -9.30 -24.47 -5.44
C THR A 167 -9.56 -23.40 -4.38
N LYS A 168 -10.07 -23.80 -3.20
CA LYS A 168 -10.49 -22.91 -2.11
C LYS A 168 -9.68 -23.08 -0.83
N VAL A 169 -8.80 -24.08 -0.77
CA VAL A 169 -7.90 -24.34 0.36
C VAL A 169 -6.43 -24.25 -0.06
N GLY A 170 -5.53 -24.11 0.92
CA GLY A 170 -4.08 -24.12 0.67
C GLY A 170 -3.55 -22.85 0.03
N HIS A 171 -4.15 -21.70 0.33
CA HIS A 171 -3.67 -20.43 -0.19
C HIS A 171 -2.30 -20.09 0.40
N VAL A 172 -1.29 -19.94 -0.45
CA VAL A 172 0.04 -19.48 -0.06
C VAL A 172 0.47 -18.37 -1.01
N THR A 173 0.95 -17.28 -0.44
CA THR A 173 1.60 -16.22 -1.23
C THR A 173 3.10 -16.37 -1.05
N THR A 174 3.84 -16.44 -2.15
CA THR A 174 5.30 -16.42 -2.14
C THR A 174 5.80 -15.12 -2.73
N ALA A 175 6.94 -14.64 -2.25
CA ALA A 175 7.63 -13.53 -2.86
C ALA A 175 9.15 -13.70 -2.71
N GLU A 176 9.91 -13.05 -3.58
CA GLU A 176 11.36 -13.04 -3.52
C GLU A 176 11.85 -11.65 -3.14
N MET A 177 12.53 -11.56 -2.00
CA MET A 177 13.17 -10.36 -1.53
C MET A 177 14.63 -10.36 -1.96
N VAL A 178 15.09 -9.28 -2.58
CA VAL A 178 16.49 -9.06 -2.95
C VAL A 178 17.00 -7.76 -2.36
N SER A 179 18.29 -7.72 -2.05
CA SER A 179 18.97 -6.46 -1.68
C SER A 179 19.28 -5.66 -2.94
N ASN A 180 18.90 -4.39 -2.95
CA ASN A 180 19.20 -3.47 -4.05
C ASN A 180 20.54 -2.74 -3.83
N SER A 181 21.23 -2.98 -2.72
CA SER A 181 22.53 -2.38 -2.44
C SER A 181 23.67 -3.27 -2.96
N ALA A 182 24.48 -2.72 -3.86
CA ALA A 182 25.67 -3.39 -4.40
C ALA A 182 26.78 -3.62 -3.37
N ASN A 183 26.79 -2.86 -2.26
CA ASN A 183 27.84 -2.89 -1.24
C ASN A 183 27.35 -3.37 0.13
N GLY A 184 26.07 -3.77 0.23
CA GLY A 184 25.44 -4.10 1.51
C GLY A 184 25.04 -2.86 2.32
N GLY A 185 24.85 -3.02 3.63
CA GLY A 185 24.29 -1.99 4.51
C GLY A 185 23.45 -2.59 5.63
N GLU A 186 23.09 -1.77 6.62
CA GLU A 186 22.14 -2.19 7.64
C GLU A 186 20.74 -2.26 7.01
N VAL A 187 20.07 -3.40 7.18
CA VAL A 187 18.71 -3.63 6.74
C VAL A 187 17.78 -3.54 7.94
N ARG A 188 16.82 -2.63 7.87
CA ARG A 188 15.79 -2.43 8.89
C ARG A 188 14.43 -2.61 8.27
N LEU A 189 13.71 -3.65 8.68
CA LEU A 189 12.43 -4.00 8.08
C LEU A 189 11.31 -3.99 9.12
N SER A 190 10.12 -3.71 8.62
CA SER A 190 8.88 -3.99 9.32
C SER A 190 7.96 -4.82 8.42
N ILE A 191 7.33 -5.83 9.00
CA ILE A 191 6.41 -6.75 8.32
C ILE A 191 5.00 -6.49 8.84
N PHE A 192 4.05 -6.23 7.95
CA PHE A 192 2.67 -6.03 8.33
C PHE A 192 2.02 -7.35 8.76
N SER A 193 1.57 -7.44 10.01
CA SER A 193 0.80 -8.59 10.49
C SER A 193 -0.68 -8.42 10.14
N ASN A 194 -1.20 -9.32 9.30
CA ASN A 194 -2.63 -9.34 8.96
C ASN A 194 -3.53 -9.78 10.13
N THR A 195 -2.98 -10.48 11.12
CA THR A 195 -3.74 -10.93 12.30
C THR A 195 -3.88 -9.83 13.34
N GLN A 196 -2.85 -8.99 13.50
CA GLN A 196 -2.84 -7.89 14.47
C GLN A 196 -3.15 -6.52 13.84
N ASN A 197 -3.18 -6.43 12.51
CA ASN A 197 -3.38 -5.20 11.75
C ASN A 197 -2.38 -4.09 12.11
N MET A 198 -1.11 -4.46 12.34
CA MET A 198 -0.01 -3.56 12.69
C MET A 198 1.32 -4.03 12.09
N ASP A 199 2.27 -3.10 11.93
CA ASP A 199 3.63 -3.39 11.49
C ASP A 199 4.49 -3.94 12.65
N VAL A 200 5.06 -5.13 12.44
CA VAL A 200 5.99 -5.80 13.37
C VAL A 200 7.40 -5.50 12.92
N LYS A 201 8.16 -4.79 13.75
CA LYS A 201 9.58 -4.51 13.51
C LYS A 201 10.40 -5.78 13.71
N ILE A 202 11.31 -6.07 12.80
CA ILE A 202 12.28 -7.14 12.98
C ILE A 202 13.61 -6.58 13.47
N GLN A 203 14.45 -7.44 14.03
CA GLN A 203 15.81 -7.07 14.40
C GLN A 203 16.59 -6.63 13.16
N SER A 204 17.32 -5.51 13.26
CA SER A 204 18.15 -5.05 12.15
C SER A 204 19.30 -6.03 11.89
N VAL A 205 19.63 -6.22 10.62
CA VAL A 205 20.70 -7.13 10.18
C VAL A 205 21.60 -6.39 9.22
N GLN A 206 22.90 -6.38 9.51
CA GLN A 206 23.91 -5.83 8.61
C GLN A 206 24.14 -6.81 7.46
N LEU A 207 24.20 -6.32 6.23
CA LEU A 207 24.69 -7.08 5.07
C LEU A 207 26.07 -6.59 4.70
N ALA A 208 27.03 -7.50 4.63
CA ALA A 208 28.40 -7.18 4.25
C ALA A 208 29.08 -8.34 3.51
N TYR A 209 30.06 -8.01 2.67
CA TYR A 209 30.98 -8.99 2.08
C TYR A 209 32.20 -9.17 2.99
N ASP A 210 32.00 -9.66 4.21
CA ASP A 210 33.04 -9.82 5.22
C ASP A 210 33.29 -11.29 5.62
N ASN A 211 32.74 -12.22 4.84
CA ASN A 211 32.81 -13.66 5.10
C ASN A 211 32.15 -14.09 6.44
N SER A 212 31.21 -13.29 6.97
CA SER A 212 30.44 -13.63 8.16
C SER A 212 29.06 -14.20 7.81
N ALA A 213 28.63 -15.23 8.53
CA ALA A 213 27.25 -15.72 8.45
C ALA A 213 26.26 -14.78 9.17
N ASP A 214 26.72 -14.01 10.16
CA ASP A 214 25.87 -13.08 10.93
C ASP A 214 25.51 -11.83 10.11
N HIS A 215 26.31 -11.49 9.09
CA HIS A 215 26.09 -10.32 8.24
C HIS A 215 25.51 -10.69 6.86
N SER A 216 24.51 -11.57 6.85
CA SER A 216 24.06 -12.27 5.64
C SER A 216 22.55 -12.34 5.43
N MET A 217 22.12 -12.76 4.23
CA MET A 217 20.71 -13.08 3.95
C MET A 217 20.19 -14.21 4.84
N GLY A 218 21.05 -15.15 5.25
CA GLY A 218 20.72 -16.21 6.21
C GLY A 218 20.30 -15.63 7.57
N ALA A 219 21.10 -14.69 8.10
CA ALA A 219 20.78 -14.00 9.35
C ALA A 219 19.49 -13.18 9.24
N LEU A 220 19.26 -12.53 8.09
CA LEU A 220 18.02 -11.79 7.84
C LEU A 220 16.80 -12.71 7.77
N ALA A 221 16.90 -13.85 7.07
CA ALA A 221 15.82 -14.84 7.03
C ALA A 221 15.52 -15.42 8.43
N ALA A 222 16.54 -15.64 9.25
CA ALA A 222 16.37 -16.05 10.65
C ALA A 222 15.65 -14.98 11.49
N ALA A 223 15.98 -13.69 11.29
CA ALA A 223 15.30 -12.58 11.95
C ALA A 223 13.81 -12.49 11.56
N ILE A 224 13.47 -12.76 10.30
CA ILE A 224 12.08 -12.85 9.82
C ILE A 224 11.37 -14.05 10.46
N ASN A 225 11.99 -15.23 10.46
CA ASN A 225 11.40 -16.45 11.02
C ASN A 225 11.13 -16.34 12.52
N LYS A 226 11.92 -15.56 13.27
CA LYS A 226 11.71 -15.32 14.70
C LYS A 226 10.38 -14.62 15.01
N VAL A 227 9.83 -13.86 14.06
CA VAL A 227 8.51 -13.20 14.19
C VAL A 227 7.41 -13.89 13.37
N ALA A 228 7.69 -15.05 12.76
CA ALA A 228 6.77 -15.74 11.85
C ALA A 228 5.44 -16.12 12.52
N ASP A 229 5.44 -16.46 13.81
CA ASP A 229 4.20 -16.79 14.56
C ASP A 229 3.24 -15.60 14.64
N MET A 230 3.78 -14.37 14.67
CA MET A 230 2.99 -13.14 14.74
C MET A 230 2.61 -12.60 13.36
N THR A 231 3.50 -12.71 12.38
CA THR A 231 3.32 -12.13 11.04
C THR A 231 2.65 -13.11 10.07
N GLY A 232 2.79 -14.41 10.29
CA GLY A 232 2.39 -15.47 9.35
C GLY A 232 3.31 -15.58 8.13
N VAL A 233 4.48 -14.93 8.16
CA VAL A 233 5.47 -14.91 7.07
C VAL A 233 6.73 -15.66 7.52
N SER A 234 7.08 -16.73 6.81
CA SER A 234 8.37 -17.42 6.95
C SER A 234 9.31 -17.08 5.80
N ALA A 235 10.59 -17.29 6.00
CA ALA A 235 11.66 -16.88 5.09
C ALA A 235 12.71 -17.99 4.92
N GLN A 236 13.22 -18.14 3.71
CA GLN A 236 14.34 -19.01 3.38
C GLN A 236 15.35 -18.23 2.53
N ALA A 237 16.59 -18.14 3.00
CA ALA A 237 17.67 -17.53 2.22
C ALA A 237 18.15 -18.49 1.13
N LYS A 238 18.33 -17.99 -0.09
CA LYS A 238 18.96 -18.68 -1.21
C LYS A 238 20.11 -17.82 -1.71
N VAL A 239 21.34 -18.24 -1.42
CA VAL A 239 22.54 -17.54 -1.88
C VAL A 239 23.28 -18.43 -2.86
N SER A 240 22.97 -18.22 -4.14
CA SER A 240 23.60 -18.90 -5.26
C SER A 240 23.90 -17.93 -6.39
N SER A 241 25.00 -18.13 -7.09
CA SER A 241 25.42 -17.35 -8.23
C SER A 241 25.94 -18.29 -9.32
N SER A 242 25.49 -18.11 -10.55
CA SER A 242 25.94 -18.93 -11.69
C SER A 242 26.61 -18.05 -12.74
N SER A 243 27.63 -18.59 -13.39
CA SER A 243 28.35 -17.87 -14.43
C SER A 243 27.46 -17.60 -15.64
N SER A 244 27.64 -16.45 -16.28
CA SER A 244 26.89 -16.08 -17.49
C SER A 244 27.42 -16.76 -18.75
N ALA A 245 28.60 -17.37 -18.66
CA ALA A 245 29.25 -18.12 -19.73
C ALA A 245 29.82 -19.43 -19.16
N THR A 246 30.09 -20.39 -20.04
CA THR A 246 30.78 -21.63 -19.68
C THR A 246 32.21 -21.36 -19.26
N VAL A 247 32.76 -22.22 -18.40
CA VAL A 247 34.15 -22.12 -17.96
C VAL A 247 35.08 -22.30 -19.17
N ASN A 248 35.90 -21.29 -19.45
CA ASN A 248 36.84 -21.32 -20.57
C ASN A 248 38.19 -21.91 -20.13
N ALA A 249 38.92 -22.49 -21.08
CA ALA A 249 40.28 -22.92 -20.84
C ALA A 249 41.20 -21.72 -20.56
N GLY A 250 41.99 -21.77 -19.49
CA GLY A 250 42.85 -20.67 -19.07
C GLY A 250 43.49 -20.88 -17.70
N SER A 251 44.09 -19.82 -17.16
CA SER A 251 44.59 -19.78 -15.78
C SER A 251 43.90 -18.64 -15.04
N THR A 252 43.56 -18.84 -13.77
CA THR A 252 43.16 -17.75 -12.87
C THR A 252 44.38 -16.97 -12.39
N GLY A 253 44.21 -15.71 -11.97
CA GLY A 253 45.29 -14.92 -11.40
C GLY A 253 45.68 -15.36 -10.00
N SER A 254 46.87 -14.96 -9.55
CA SER A 254 47.39 -15.29 -8.21
C SER A 254 46.60 -14.65 -7.07
N ASP A 255 45.84 -13.60 -7.35
CA ASP A 255 45.00 -12.85 -6.42
C ASP A 255 43.52 -13.29 -6.43
N PHE A 256 43.16 -14.29 -7.26
CA PHE A 256 41.82 -14.87 -7.30
C PHE A 256 41.40 -15.34 -5.91
N SER A 257 40.31 -14.76 -5.41
CA SER A 257 39.84 -14.94 -4.04
C SER A 257 38.32 -15.00 -3.95
N ILE A 258 37.84 -15.76 -2.98
CA ILE A 258 36.42 -15.92 -2.67
C ILE A 258 36.21 -15.55 -1.20
N ASN A 259 35.33 -14.59 -0.93
CA ASN A 259 35.09 -14.02 0.41
C ASN A 259 36.40 -13.63 1.12
N GLY A 260 37.34 -13.02 0.39
CA GLY A 260 38.66 -12.62 0.92
C GLY A 260 39.67 -13.77 1.12
N VAL A 261 39.29 -15.03 0.88
CA VAL A 261 40.21 -16.18 0.93
C VAL A 261 40.82 -16.39 -0.45
N VAL A 262 42.15 -16.27 -0.53
CA VAL A 262 42.88 -16.49 -1.79
C VAL A 262 42.80 -17.95 -2.20
N ILE A 263 42.25 -18.22 -3.39
CA ILE A 263 42.27 -19.54 -4.04
C ILE A 263 43.62 -19.72 -4.72
N GLY A 264 44.07 -18.72 -5.48
CA GLY A 264 45.35 -18.66 -6.18
C GLY A 264 45.23 -18.96 -7.68
N GLU A 265 46.39 -19.12 -8.32
CA GLU A 265 46.46 -19.51 -9.73
C GLU A 265 46.06 -20.98 -9.91
N VAL A 266 45.04 -21.22 -10.72
CA VAL A 266 44.51 -22.53 -11.08
C VAL A 266 44.42 -22.62 -12.58
N ARG A 267 45.04 -23.64 -13.16
CA ARG A 267 44.96 -23.93 -14.59
C ARG A 267 43.74 -24.81 -14.86
N VAL A 268 42.82 -24.31 -15.68
CA VAL A 268 41.50 -24.90 -15.91
C VAL A 268 41.34 -25.28 -17.39
N LEU A 269 40.77 -26.45 -17.66
CA LEU A 269 40.38 -26.87 -19.01
C LEU A 269 38.98 -26.32 -19.37
N ALA A 270 38.62 -26.34 -20.64
CA ALA A 270 37.28 -25.94 -21.06
C ALA A 270 36.22 -26.79 -20.34
N ASN A 271 35.15 -26.13 -19.87
CA ASN A 271 34.07 -26.69 -19.06
C ASN A 271 34.52 -27.35 -17.74
N ASP A 272 35.72 -27.01 -17.23
CA ASP A 272 36.32 -27.64 -16.04
C ASP A 272 36.30 -29.17 -16.11
N ALA A 273 36.63 -29.74 -17.27
CA ALA A 273 36.56 -31.18 -17.50
C ALA A 273 37.46 -32.01 -16.56
N ASP A 274 38.50 -31.40 -15.99
CA ASP A 274 39.38 -31.99 -14.98
C ASP A 274 38.95 -31.71 -13.53
N GLY A 275 37.89 -30.90 -13.33
CA GLY A 275 37.41 -30.47 -12.02
C GLY A 275 38.41 -29.63 -11.25
N SER A 276 39.43 -29.09 -11.90
CA SER A 276 40.55 -28.38 -11.27
C SER A 276 40.07 -27.11 -10.54
N LEU A 277 39.16 -26.35 -11.17
CA LEU A 277 38.59 -25.13 -10.60
C LEU A 277 37.66 -25.43 -9.43
N VAL A 278 36.73 -26.37 -9.63
CA VAL A 278 35.79 -26.80 -8.59
C VAL A 278 36.54 -27.36 -7.39
N ASN A 279 37.56 -28.19 -7.60
CA ASN A 279 38.37 -28.74 -6.51
C ASN A 279 39.16 -27.66 -5.76
N ALA A 280 39.77 -26.70 -6.47
CA ALA A 280 40.54 -25.63 -5.85
C ALA A 280 39.67 -24.73 -4.96
N ILE A 281 38.43 -24.44 -5.39
CA ILE A 281 37.46 -23.70 -4.57
C ILE A 281 36.99 -24.56 -3.40
N ASN A 282 36.54 -25.79 -3.65
CA ASN A 282 35.95 -26.64 -2.61
C ASN A 282 36.94 -27.06 -1.51
N GLN A 283 38.24 -27.14 -1.79
CA GLN A 283 39.27 -27.38 -0.77
C GLN A 283 39.31 -26.30 0.33
N LYS A 284 38.89 -25.07 0.01
CA LYS A 284 38.87 -23.94 0.94
C LYS A 284 37.45 -23.58 1.42
N SER A 285 36.47 -24.43 1.11
CA SER A 285 35.06 -24.23 1.48
C SER A 285 34.81 -24.05 2.98
N SER A 286 35.62 -24.66 3.85
CA SER A 286 35.52 -24.45 5.30
C SER A 286 35.95 -23.05 5.76
N GLN A 287 36.74 -22.33 4.96
CA GLN A 287 37.22 -20.98 5.27
C GLN A 287 36.29 -19.91 4.71
N HIS A 288 35.76 -20.11 3.49
CA HIS A 288 34.90 -19.12 2.82
C HIS A 288 33.40 -19.49 2.75
N GLY A 289 33.00 -20.70 3.17
CA GLY A 289 31.60 -21.15 3.29
C GLY A 289 30.85 -21.41 1.99
N ILE A 290 31.56 -21.56 0.87
CA ILE A 290 30.96 -21.67 -0.47
C ILE A 290 31.35 -23.01 -1.10
N VAL A 291 30.40 -23.62 -1.78
CA VAL A 291 30.57 -24.83 -2.57
C VAL A 291 30.42 -24.47 -4.05
N ALA A 292 31.40 -24.88 -4.84
CA ALA A 292 31.40 -24.76 -6.29
C ALA A 292 30.92 -26.07 -6.93
N SER A 293 30.18 -25.96 -8.01
CA SER A 293 29.84 -27.05 -8.92
C SER A 293 29.82 -26.55 -10.35
N VAL A 294 30.04 -27.44 -11.32
CA VAL A 294 29.90 -27.13 -12.75
C VAL A 294 28.78 -28.01 -13.31
N ASP A 295 27.83 -27.40 -14.00
CA ASP A 295 26.73 -28.11 -14.64
C ASP A 295 27.19 -28.87 -15.90
N GLN A 296 26.38 -29.81 -16.40
CA GLN A 296 26.66 -30.58 -17.63
C GLN A 296 26.92 -29.68 -18.85
N ALA A 297 26.34 -28.49 -18.86
CA ALA A 297 26.57 -27.48 -19.90
C ALA A 297 27.86 -26.66 -19.72
N GLY A 298 28.61 -26.82 -18.63
CA GLY A 298 29.88 -26.16 -18.37
C GLY A 298 29.81 -24.83 -17.60
N TYR A 299 28.64 -24.47 -17.05
CA TYR A 299 28.48 -23.27 -16.22
C TYR A 299 28.92 -23.52 -14.78
N LEU A 300 29.69 -22.60 -14.20
CA LEU A 300 30.08 -22.66 -12.79
C LEU A 300 28.94 -22.10 -11.94
N SER A 301 28.55 -22.84 -10.90
CA SER A 301 27.62 -22.40 -9.87
C SER A 301 28.32 -22.38 -8.52
N LEU A 302 28.18 -21.26 -7.81
CA LEU A 302 28.65 -21.07 -6.44
C LEU A 302 27.43 -21.00 -5.54
N THR A 303 27.38 -21.85 -4.52
CA THR A 303 26.28 -21.88 -3.54
C THR A 303 26.85 -21.77 -2.12
N SER A 304 26.26 -20.91 -1.31
CA SER A 304 26.52 -20.86 0.13
C SER A 304 25.46 -21.67 0.87
N ASN A 305 25.90 -22.62 1.71
CA ASN A 305 25.01 -23.48 2.49
C ASN A 305 24.51 -22.82 3.79
N ASP A 306 25.26 -21.84 4.31
CA ASP A 306 24.93 -21.11 5.54
C ASP A 306 24.32 -19.73 5.26
N GLY A 307 24.07 -19.41 3.99
CA GLY A 307 23.41 -18.18 3.57
C GLY A 307 24.29 -16.93 3.63
N ARG A 308 25.61 -17.08 3.82
CA ARG A 308 26.58 -15.97 3.74
C ARG A 308 26.68 -15.41 2.32
N ALA A 309 27.00 -14.13 2.21
CA ALA A 309 27.19 -13.50 0.91
C ALA A 309 28.35 -14.14 0.13
N ILE A 310 28.25 -14.15 -1.20
CA ILE A 310 29.31 -14.59 -2.10
C ILE A 310 29.98 -13.35 -2.65
N GLN A 311 31.28 -13.19 -2.40
CA GLN A 311 32.11 -12.18 -3.02
C GLN A 311 33.22 -12.88 -3.78
N VAL A 312 33.34 -12.57 -5.07
CA VAL A 312 34.45 -13.04 -5.91
C VAL A 312 35.30 -11.83 -6.27
N THR A 313 36.58 -11.89 -5.91
CA THR A 313 37.56 -10.81 -6.09
C THR A 313 38.85 -11.34 -6.71
N GLY A 314 39.68 -10.43 -7.23
CA GLY A 314 40.93 -10.77 -7.92
C GLY A 314 40.73 -11.11 -9.40
N ASP A 315 41.82 -11.42 -10.09
CA ASP A 315 41.81 -11.73 -11.51
C ASP A 315 41.30 -13.17 -11.75
N THR A 316 40.12 -13.30 -12.34
CA THR A 316 39.56 -14.59 -12.75
C THR A 316 40.07 -15.05 -14.12
N GLY A 317 40.95 -14.28 -14.75
CA GLY A 317 41.55 -14.56 -16.05
C GLY A 317 40.51 -14.71 -17.18
N ALA A 318 40.93 -15.38 -18.26
CA ALA A 318 40.04 -15.76 -19.36
C ALA A 318 39.09 -16.92 -19.00
N VAL A 319 39.15 -17.45 -17.77
CA VAL A 319 38.40 -18.62 -17.30
C VAL A 319 36.94 -18.28 -17.03
N LEU A 320 36.64 -17.08 -16.50
CA LEU A 320 35.29 -16.64 -16.08
C LEU A 320 34.87 -15.29 -16.71
N VAL A 321 35.01 -15.18 -18.03
CA VAL A 321 34.81 -13.90 -18.76
C VAL A 321 33.40 -13.32 -18.53
N GLY A 322 33.35 -12.07 -18.06
CA GLY A 322 32.12 -11.26 -17.99
C GLY A 322 31.13 -11.63 -16.88
N SER A 323 31.46 -12.57 -15.99
CA SER A 323 30.58 -13.00 -14.91
C SER A 323 30.87 -12.24 -13.61
N ASN A 324 30.01 -11.29 -13.20
CA ASN A 324 30.01 -10.83 -11.82
C ASN A 324 29.30 -11.86 -10.95
N LEU A 325 30.07 -12.71 -10.29
CA LEU A 325 29.55 -13.77 -9.43
C LEU A 325 29.25 -13.30 -8.00
N SER A 326 29.58 -12.06 -7.64
CA SER A 326 29.33 -11.54 -6.30
C SER A 326 27.84 -11.26 -6.08
N THR A 327 27.25 -11.81 -5.03
CA THR A 327 25.84 -11.66 -4.70
C THR A 327 25.60 -11.77 -3.19
N PHE A 328 24.67 -10.98 -2.67
CA PHE A 328 24.12 -11.21 -1.33
C PHE A 328 23.12 -12.37 -1.31
N GLY A 329 22.58 -12.75 -2.48
CA GLY A 329 21.50 -13.72 -2.64
C GLY A 329 20.11 -13.11 -2.52
N SER A 330 19.11 -13.97 -2.42
CA SER A 330 17.70 -13.61 -2.25
C SER A 330 17.09 -14.32 -1.05
N ILE A 331 15.96 -13.80 -0.56
CA ILE A 331 15.13 -14.46 0.46
C ILE A 331 13.79 -14.80 -0.19
N LYS A 332 13.48 -16.09 -0.23
CA LYS A 332 12.13 -16.56 -0.56
C LYS A 332 11.26 -16.46 0.68
N LEU A 333 10.19 -15.69 0.56
CA LEU A 333 9.19 -15.49 1.60
C LEU A 333 7.99 -16.38 1.31
N PHE A 334 7.40 -16.95 2.35
CA PHE A 334 6.18 -17.73 2.30
C PHE A 334 5.20 -17.16 3.30
N GLN A 335 4.00 -16.83 2.84
CA GLN A 335 2.92 -16.39 3.71
C GLN A 335 1.72 -17.33 3.55
N THR A 336 1.26 -17.87 4.66
CA THR A 336 0.00 -18.64 4.68
C THR A 336 -1.19 -17.69 4.52
N GLY A 337 -2.07 -17.97 3.58
CA GLY A 337 -3.26 -17.19 3.26
C GLY A 337 -3.18 -16.40 1.95
N ALA A 338 -4.31 -15.82 1.56
CA ALA A 338 -4.48 -15.08 0.30
C ALA A 338 -4.00 -13.61 0.35
N ASN A 339 -3.59 -13.15 1.55
CA ASN A 339 -3.14 -11.79 1.78
C ASN A 339 -1.75 -11.57 1.18
N GLU A 340 -1.50 -10.34 0.75
CA GLU A 340 -0.21 -9.95 0.18
C GLU A 340 0.86 -9.81 1.27
N ILE A 341 2.09 -10.15 0.92
CA ILE A 341 3.27 -9.93 1.77
C ILE A 341 3.61 -8.44 1.70
N ARG A 342 3.44 -7.75 2.83
CA ARG A 342 3.74 -6.32 2.96
C ARG A 342 4.92 -6.14 3.89
N ILE A 343 6.03 -5.69 3.31
CA ILE A 343 7.28 -5.41 4.01
C ILE A 343 7.68 -3.98 3.67
N SER A 344 8.01 -3.19 4.68
CA SER A 344 8.46 -1.81 4.49
C SER A 344 9.80 -1.55 5.15
N ASP A 345 10.64 -0.79 4.45
CA ASP A 345 11.94 -0.33 4.93
C ASP A 345 11.74 0.85 5.91
N GLU A 346 12.45 0.81 7.04
CA GLU A 346 12.42 1.86 8.04
C GLU A 346 13.38 2.99 7.64
N ALA A 347 12.91 3.91 6.80
CA ALA A 347 13.68 5.08 6.41
C ALA A 347 13.82 6.05 7.61
N ASP A 348 14.95 6.00 8.31
CA ASP A 348 15.31 7.02 9.30
C ASP A 348 15.67 8.34 8.59
N ALA A 349 14.93 9.39 8.92
CA ALA A 349 15.25 10.75 8.50
C ALA A 349 16.58 11.21 9.13
N ILE A 350 17.65 11.23 8.35
CA ILE A 350 18.97 11.69 8.80
C ILE A 350 18.91 13.19 9.13
N SER A 351 19.08 13.55 10.40
CA SER A 351 19.29 14.93 10.86
C SER A 351 20.75 15.11 11.28
N LEU A 352 21.50 15.99 10.61
CA LEU A 352 22.90 16.29 10.94
C LEU A 352 22.97 17.55 11.81
N ASN A 353 23.44 17.44 13.06
CA ASN A 353 23.57 18.55 14.01
C ASN A 353 25.05 18.77 14.37
N LEU A 354 25.65 19.89 13.94
CA LEU A 354 27.06 20.23 14.21
C LEU A 354 27.13 21.34 15.28
N THR A 355 27.69 21.04 16.45
CA THR A 355 27.79 21.97 17.60
C THR A 355 29.21 22.52 17.85
N GLY A 356 30.17 22.31 16.93
CA GLY A 356 31.57 22.74 17.07
C GLY A 356 32.07 23.66 15.95
N SER A 357 33.26 24.26 16.13
CA SER A 357 33.96 25.10 15.14
C SER A 357 34.26 24.28 13.88
N VAL A 358 33.76 24.71 12.72
CA VAL A 358 33.96 24.01 11.45
C VAL A 358 35.07 24.69 10.66
N GLY A 359 36.11 23.94 10.30
CA GLY A 359 37.12 24.38 9.35
C GLY A 359 36.81 23.85 7.96
N LEU A 360 36.32 24.71 7.05
CA LEU A 360 36.10 24.38 5.65
C LEU A 360 37.32 24.87 4.86
N SER A 361 38.27 23.98 4.58
CA SER A 361 39.54 24.34 3.91
C SER A 361 39.44 24.46 2.38
N THR A 362 38.30 24.08 1.78
CA THR A 362 38.04 24.13 0.33
C THR A 362 36.75 24.88 0.02
N ALA A 363 36.61 25.34 -1.23
CA ALA A 363 35.40 26.02 -1.70
C ALA A 363 34.19 25.12 -1.51
N THR A 364 33.28 25.53 -0.62
CA THR A 364 32.13 24.71 -0.22
C THR A 364 30.83 25.50 -0.41
N THR A 365 29.77 24.80 -0.85
CA THR A 365 28.44 25.40 -0.99
C THR A 365 27.51 24.87 0.11
N THR A 366 26.90 25.75 0.91
CA THR A 366 25.90 25.31 1.90
C THR A 366 24.53 25.12 1.22
N LEU A 367 23.81 24.05 1.54
CA LEU A 367 22.52 23.68 0.92
C LEU A 367 21.31 23.96 1.83
N ILE A 368 21.56 24.27 3.12
CA ILE A 368 20.55 24.63 4.13
C ILE A 368 21.02 25.82 4.97
N ASP A 369 20.08 26.46 5.65
CA ASP A 369 20.34 27.65 6.47
C ASP A 369 21.27 27.27 7.62
N SER A 370 22.36 28.04 7.81
CA SER A 370 23.47 27.66 8.70
C SER A 370 23.85 28.80 9.63
N THR A 371 24.17 28.49 10.90
CA THR A 371 24.72 29.47 11.85
C THR A 371 26.21 29.20 12.01
N ILE A 372 27.06 30.12 11.52
CA ILE A 372 28.51 29.93 11.56
C ILE A 372 29.06 30.64 12.81
N THR A 373 29.56 29.86 13.76
CA THR A 373 30.05 30.37 15.06
C THR A 373 31.48 30.95 14.97
N LYS A 374 31.81 31.83 15.92
CA LYS A 374 33.11 32.49 16.06
C LYS A 374 34.25 31.45 16.11
N ASN A 375 35.33 31.67 15.34
CA ASN A 375 36.48 30.79 15.12
C ASN A 375 36.33 29.69 14.05
N SER A 376 35.24 29.69 13.28
CA SER A 376 35.15 28.86 12.06
C SER A 376 35.98 29.47 10.93
N THR A 377 36.57 28.65 10.06
CA THR A 377 37.30 29.12 8.86
C THR A 377 36.56 28.67 7.60
N ILE A 378 36.36 29.60 6.67
CA ILE A 378 35.66 29.36 5.39
C ILE A 378 36.66 29.53 4.25
N GLY A 379 36.82 28.50 3.42
CA GLY A 379 37.70 28.49 2.27
C GLY A 379 37.29 29.52 1.22
N SER A 380 38.29 30.07 0.50
CA SER A 380 38.07 31.02 -0.60
C SER A 380 37.12 30.45 -1.66
N ALA A 381 36.24 31.30 -2.21
CA ALA A 381 35.22 30.93 -3.21
C ALA A 381 34.10 29.99 -2.71
N SER A 382 33.90 29.87 -1.40
CA SER A 382 32.71 29.22 -0.84
C SER A 382 31.43 30.02 -1.16
N VAL A 383 30.31 29.32 -1.34
CA VAL A 383 29.00 29.90 -1.63
C VAL A 383 28.06 29.61 -0.47
N LEU A 384 27.65 30.65 0.24
CA LEU A 384 26.72 30.51 1.37
C LEU A 384 25.28 30.71 0.89
N LYS A 385 24.39 29.80 1.29
CA LYS A 385 22.94 29.93 1.04
C LYS A 385 22.35 31.12 1.82
N ALA A 386 21.32 31.72 1.23
CA ALA A 386 20.43 32.68 1.88
C ALA A 386 19.96 32.19 3.27
N GLY A 387 19.92 33.09 4.25
CA GLY A 387 19.55 32.79 5.64
C GLY A 387 20.73 32.43 6.57
N THR A 388 21.95 32.33 6.04
CA THR A 388 23.15 32.08 6.84
C THR A 388 23.52 33.31 7.69
N GLN A 389 23.79 33.12 8.99
CA GLN A 389 24.21 34.18 9.92
C GLN A 389 25.72 34.14 10.17
N ILE A 390 26.38 35.31 10.11
CA ILE A 390 27.84 35.45 10.21
C ILE A 390 28.23 36.49 11.27
N GLY A 391 29.20 36.16 12.13
CA GLY A 391 29.64 37.00 13.25
C GLY A 391 31.16 37.20 13.40
N PHE A 392 31.93 37.14 12.31
CA PHE A 392 33.39 37.39 12.33
C PHE A 392 33.93 37.89 10.97
N VAL A 393 35.23 38.12 10.87
CA VAL A 393 35.93 38.70 9.70
C VAL A 393 35.90 37.77 8.48
N LEU A 394 35.42 38.28 7.32
CA LEU A 394 35.47 37.57 6.03
C LEU A 394 36.68 38.01 5.20
N THR A 395 37.44 37.05 4.68
CA THR A 395 38.69 37.30 3.94
C THR A 395 38.63 37.02 2.43
N SER A 396 37.48 36.58 1.87
CA SER A 396 37.09 36.61 0.43
C SER A 396 36.04 35.52 0.16
N THR A 397 34.79 35.89 -0.15
CA THR A 397 33.67 34.93 -0.32
C THR A 397 32.61 35.50 -1.27
N THR A 398 31.87 34.62 -1.96
CA THR A 398 30.69 34.98 -2.75
C THR A 398 29.44 34.75 -1.91
N LEU A 399 28.78 35.83 -1.50
CA LEU A 399 27.57 35.80 -0.69
C LEU A 399 26.36 35.68 -1.62
N ASN A 400 25.51 34.65 -1.49
CA ASN A 400 24.38 34.42 -2.40
C ASN A 400 23.01 34.50 -1.67
N GLY A 401 22.13 35.38 -2.15
CA GLY A 401 20.80 35.63 -1.58
C GLY A 401 20.77 36.56 -0.35
N THR A 402 19.69 36.52 0.42
CA THR A 402 19.52 37.38 1.61
C THR A 402 20.40 36.86 2.76
N ILE A 403 21.47 37.59 3.04
CA ILE A 403 22.42 37.32 4.12
C ILE A 403 22.46 38.58 4.99
N SER A 404 22.42 38.42 6.31
CA SER A 404 22.46 39.52 7.29
C SER A 404 23.76 39.43 8.10
N THR A 405 24.48 40.55 8.16
CA THR A 405 25.70 40.69 8.96
C THR A 405 25.33 41.11 10.39
N THR A 406 25.98 40.59 11.42
CA THR A 406 25.83 41.12 12.79
C THR A 406 26.68 42.39 13.00
N MET A 407 26.40 43.19 14.05
CA MET A 407 27.13 44.44 14.36
C MET A 407 28.65 44.26 14.29
N ASP A 408 29.34 45.30 13.82
CA ASP A 408 30.81 45.41 13.72
C ASP A 408 31.47 44.48 12.67
N SER A 409 30.71 44.04 11.67
CA SER A 409 31.24 43.26 10.55
C SER A 409 32.12 44.12 9.60
N ILE A 410 33.34 43.66 9.30
CA ILE A 410 34.26 44.30 8.35
C ILE A 410 34.31 43.46 7.08
N LEU A 411 33.87 44.03 5.95
CA LEU A 411 34.01 43.43 4.62
C LEU A 411 35.30 43.93 3.99
N THR A 412 36.25 43.01 3.77
CA THR A 412 37.54 43.32 3.16
C THR A 412 37.43 43.43 1.64
N ALA A 413 38.41 44.14 1.03
CA ALA A 413 38.45 44.37 -0.42
C ALA A 413 38.45 43.04 -1.20
N GLY A 414 37.63 42.96 -2.26
CA GLY A 414 37.46 41.74 -3.06
C GLY A 414 36.25 40.87 -2.70
N SER A 415 35.48 41.22 -1.66
CA SER A 415 34.21 40.55 -1.35
C SER A 415 33.15 40.82 -2.45
N VAL A 416 32.37 39.80 -2.83
CA VAL A 416 31.29 39.91 -3.82
C VAL A 416 29.93 39.74 -3.16
N LEU A 417 29.13 40.81 -3.19
CA LEU A 417 27.81 40.90 -2.57
C LEU A 417 26.71 40.58 -3.60
N ALA A 418 25.75 39.71 -3.23
CA ALA A 418 24.56 39.44 -4.04
C ALA A 418 23.42 40.42 -3.78
N SER A 419 22.39 40.31 -4.62
CA SER A 419 21.26 41.22 -4.80
C SER A 419 20.39 41.52 -3.57
N ALA A 420 20.46 40.73 -2.50
CA ALA A 420 19.59 40.88 -1.31
C ALA A 420 20.36 40.94 0.03
N THR A 421 21.67 41.18 0.01
CA THR A 421 22.46 41.28 1.25
C THR A 421 22.07 42.54 2.04
N MET A 422 21.71 42.36 3.32
CA MET A 422 21.44 43.47 4.24
C MET A 422 22.68 43.74 5.10
N ILE A 423 23.15 44.98 5.04
CA ILE A 423 24.29 45.46 5.83
C ILE A 423 23.73 46.19 7.05
N GLU A 424 23.86 45.58 8.22
CA GLU A 424 23.37 46.13 9.49
C GLU A 424 24.27 47.28 10.01
N MET A 425 23.73 48.08 10.92
CA MET A 425 24.37 49.28 11.50
C MET A 425 25.80 49.01 12.00
N GLY A 426 26.73 49.94 11.71
CA GLY A 426 28.12 49.89 12.18
C GLY A 426 29.08 49.09 11.28
N SER A 427 28.58 48.46 10.21
CA SER A 427 29.42 47.68 9.28
C SER A 427 30.29 48.57 8.38
N VAL A 428 31.54 48.17 8.15
CA VAL A 428 32.52 48.94 7.33
C VAL A 428 32.83 48.19 6.02
N LEU A 429 32.60 48.86 4.88
CA LEU A 429 33.01 48.37 3.55
C LEU A 429 34.40 48.90 3.20
N GLY A 430 35.38 48.01 3.05
CA GLY A 430 36.73 48.36 2.65
C GLY A 430 36.99 48.21 1.15
N GLY A 431 37.68 49.19 0.55
CA GLY A 431 38.29 49.10 -0.79
C GLY A 431 37.34 48.71 -1.94
N THR A 432 37.87 48.17 -3.04
CA THR A 432 37.11 47.67 -4.20
C THR A 432 36.28 46.44 -3.82
N THR A 433 35.08 46.69 -3.29
CA THR A 433 34.01 45.70 -3.15
C THR A 433 33.18 45.70 -4.43
N THR A 434 32.97 44.54 -5.03
CA THR A 434 32.34 44.43 -6.36
C THR A 434 30.97 43.78 -6.22
N ARG A 435 29.94 44.39 -6.81
CA ARG A 435 28.58 43.81 -6.86
C ARG A 435 28.49 42.86 -8.05
N ASP A 436 27.93 41.67 -7.87
CA ASP A 436 27.49 40.86 -9.01
C ASP A 436 26.15 41.42 -9.56
N GLN A 437 25.91 41.24 -10.84
CA GLN A 437 25.14 42.18 -11.66
C GLN A 437 23.63 42.26 -11.33
N ASP A 438 23.08 43.46 -11.56
CA ASP A 438 21.65 43.86 -11.62
C ASP A 438 20.71 43.74 -10.41
N SER A 439 21.07 44.37 -9.27
CA SER A 439 20.08 44.71 -8.22
C SER A 439 20.49 45.90 -7.32
N ILE A 440 19.49 46.55 -6.72
CA ILE A 440 19.60 47.82 -5.99
C ILE A 440 20.33 47.61 -4.66
N LEU A 441 21.51 48.22 -4.49
CA LEU A 441 22.15 48.35 -3.17
C LEU A 441 21.27 49.28 -2.31
N THR A 442 20.68 48.77 -1.24
CA THR A 442 19.89 49.58 -0.29
C THR A 442 20.70 49.73 0.98
N THR A 443 21.17 50.95 1.23
CA THR A 443 21.83 51.29 2.50
C THR A 443 20.79 51.59 3.58
N THR A 444 21.03 51.19 4.82
CA THR A 444 20.27 51.67 5.98
C THR A 444 20.85 53.02 6.45
N SER A 445 20.12 53.75 7.30
CA SER A 445 20.51 55.09 7.79
C SER A 445 21.94 55.12 8.35
N ASP A 446 22.67 56.22 8.11
CA ASP A 446 24.05 56.48 8.56
C ASP A 446 25.17 55.65 7.90
N SER A 447 24.97 55.25 6.63
CA SER A 447 26.00 54.57 5.82
C SER A 447 27.02 55.56 5.20
N LEU A 448 28.33 55.29 5.36
CA LEU A 448 29.43 56.14 4.87
C LEU A 448 30.06 55.63 3.56
N LEU A 449 29.90 56.37 2.45
CA LEU A 449 30.56 56.10 1.17
C LEU A 449 31.85 56.95 1.03
N LYS A 450 33.00 56.31 0.76
CA LYS A 450 34.31 56.97 0.64
C LYS A 450 34.74 57.24 -0.81
N THR A 451 35.74 58.09 -0.99
CA THR A 451 36.28 58.50 -2.29
C THR A 451 36.63 57.30 -3.18
N GLY A 452 36.19 57.32 -4.45
CA GLY A 452 36.45 56.25 -5.43
C GLY A 452 35.29 55.27 -5.65
N THR A 453 34.14 55.49 -5.02
CA THR A 453 32.93 54.70 -5.28
C THR A 453 32.34 55.00 -6.67
N THR A 454 32.30 53.98 -7.53
CA THR A 454 31.73 54.07 -8.89
C THR A 454 30.27 53.60 -8.85
N LEU A 455 29.33 54.52 -9.09
CA LEU A 455 27.90 54.17 -9.18
C LEU A 455 27.54 53.91 -10.65
N LYS A 456 27.04 52.72 -10.95
CA LYS A 456 26.44 52.40 -12.27
C LYS A 456 24.96 52.78 -12.29
N SER A 457 24.35 52.85 -13.47
CA SER A 457 22.92 53.18 -13.61
C SER A 457 22.06 52.24 -12.76
N GLY A 458 21.03 52.79 -12.09
CA GLY A 458 20.10 52.03 -11.23
C GLY A 458 20.42 51.96 -9.73
N THR A 459 21.38 52.72 -9.20
CA THR A 459 21.64 52.80 -7.74
C THR A 459 20.55 53.65 -7.03
N LYS A 460 19.95 53.16 -5.91
CA LYS A 460 19.03 53.94 -5.05
C LYS A 460 19.68 54.26 -3.70
N LEU A 461 19.88 55.54 -3.39
CA LEU A 461 20.43 55.99 -2.12
C LEU A 461 19.29 56.25 -1.12
N ALA A 462 19.36 55.68 0.09
CA ALA A 462 18.38 55.94 1.15
C ALA A 462 18.57 57.33 1.78
N ALA A 463 17.54 57.85 2.46
CA ALA A 463 17.60 59.14 3.15
C ALA A 463 18.69 59.13 4.24
N GLY A 464 19.51 60.19 4.30
CA GLY A 464 20.64 60.31 5.24
C GLY A 464 21.99 59.79 4.72
N THR A 465 22.04 59.27 3.48
CA THR A 465 23.32 58.85 2.86
C THR A 465 24.20 60.07 2.56
N THR A 466 25.36 60.18 3.20
CA THR A 466 26.28 61.32 3.02
C THR A 466 27.25 61.09 1.86
N VAL A 467 27.05 61.79 0.73
CA VAL A 467 27.93 61.75 -0.45
C VAL A 467 28.88 62.95 -0.41
N THR A 468 30.18 62.71 -0.26
CA THR A 468 31.13 63.75 0.17
C THR A 468 31.77 64.58 -0.95
N THR A 469 31.50 64.33 -2.25
CA THR A 469 31.48 65.27 -3.42
C THR A 469 31.79 64.59 -4.80
N ARG A 470 30.90 64.79 -5.81
CA ARG A 470 30.92 64.38 -7.26
C ARG A 470 30.45 62.94 -7.62
N LEU A 471 29.56 62.84 -8.62
CA LEU A 471 29.14 61.60 -9.31
C LEU A 471 29.17 61.80 -10.83
N LYS A 472 29.83 60.91 -11.59
CA LYS A 472 30.01 61.03 -13.05
C LYS A 472 29.13 60.01 -13.78
N ALA A 473 28.27 60.48 -14.70
CA ALA A 473 27.54 59.66 -15.68
C ALA A 473 28.11 59.81 -17.10
N ALA A 474 27.67 58.98 -18.05
CA ALA A 474 28.40 58.75 -19.31
C ALA A 474 28.13 59.75 -20.46
N THR A 475 26.98 60.44 -20.52
CA THR A 475 26.62 61.36 -21.64
C THR A 475 26.42 62.82 -21.21
N GLY A 476 26.83 63.14 -19.99
CA GLY A 476 26.63 64.46 -19.37
C GLY A 476 26.17 64.30 -17.93
N TRP A 477 25.86 65.43 -17.28
CA TRP A 477 25.21 65.45 -15.98
C TRP A 477 23.71 65.23 -16.22
N ILE A 478 23.07 64.32 -15.48
CA ILE A 478 21.64 64.04 -15.61
C ILE A 478 20.86 64.94 -14.65
N GLU A 479 19.80 65.56 -15.16
CA GLU A 479 18.73 66.28 -14.42
C GLU A 479 17.35 65.69 -14.82
N ALA A 480 16.23 66.07 -14.20
CA ALA A 480 14.93 65.40 -14.37
C ALA A 480 13.94 66.13 -15.35
N GLY A 481 13.48 65.51 -16.48
CA GLY A 481 12.29 65.98 -17.27
C GLY A 481 12.04 65.83 -18.82
N ASP A 482 12.83 65.20 -19.71
CA ASP A 482 12.78 65.43 -21.22
C ASP A 482 12.17 64.34 -22.19
N THR A 483 11.90 64.66 -23.50
CA THR A 483 11.32 63.82 -24.63
C THR A 483 12.22 63.75 -25.91
N ILE A 484 12.18 62.65 -26.73
CA ILE A 484 13.16 62.35 -27.82
C ILE A 484 12.52 62.17 -29.23
N ASN A 485 12.94 62.92 -30.28
CA ASN A 485 12.24 63.05 -31.59
C ASN A 485 13.03 62.69 -32.90
N SER A 486 14.06 61.82 -32.90
CA SER A 486 14.77 61.40 -34.14
C SER A 486 15.31 59.97 -34.07
N GLU A 487 15.92 59.43 -35.15
CA GLU A 487 16.72 58.18 -35.10
C GLU A 487 17.71 58.28 -33.94
N VAL A 488 17.49 57.48 -32.89
CA VAL A 488 18.31 57.47 -31.69
C VAL A 488 18.89 56.08 -31.53
N THR A 489 20.19 55.98 -31.70
CA THR A 489 20.96 54.85 -31.18
C THR A 489 21.06 55.02 -29.68
N LEU A 490 20.17 54.37 -28.93
CA LEU A 490 20.25 54.31 -27.46
C LEU A 490 21.39 53.36 -27.09
N SER A 491 22.62 53.87 -27.03
CA SER A 491 23.78 53.09 -26.58
C SER A 491 23.78 52.96 -25.06
N GLY A 492 23.01 52.01 -24.53
CA GLY A 492 22.97 51.65 -23.11
C GLY A 492 21.58 51.33 -22.57
N SER A 493 21.53 50.92 -21.29
CA SER A 493 20.33 50.46 -20.61
C SER A 493 19.45 51.63 -20.16
N GLN A 494 18.32 51.85 -20.83
CA GLN A 494 17.38 52.95 -20.55
C GLN A 494 16.01 52.40 -20.11
N THR A 495 15.40 53.01 -19.09
CA THR A 495 14.00 52.77 -18.70
C THR A 495 13.13 53.83 -19.36
N LEU A 496 12.27 53.42 -20.29
CA LEU A 496 11.38 54.31 -21.02
C LEU A 496 10.02 54.28 -20.31
N ASN A 497 9.60 55.41 -19.74
CA ASN A 497 8.30 55.56 -19.07
C ASN A 497 7.13 55.50 -20.07
N ALA A 498 5.91 55.38 -19.53
CA ALA A 498 4.68 55.08 -20.28
C ALA A 498 4.43 56.01 -21.49
N ASP A 499 3.79 55.45 -22.53
CA ASP A 499 3.34 56.08 -23.78
C ASP A 499 4.40 56.37 -24.86
N MET A 500 5.54 55.66 -24.83
CA MET A 500 6.56 55.78 -25.88
C MET A 500 6.30 54.87 -27.10
N VAL A 501 6.44 55.43 -28.31
CA VAL A 501 6.26 54.72 -29.59
C VAL A 501 7.61 54.60 -30.31
N ALA A 502 8.14 53.38 -30.43
CA ALA A 502 9.30 53.08 -31.26
C ALA A 502 8.82 52.62 -32.65
N LYS A 503 9.16 53.37 -33.72
CA LYS A 503 8.72 53.07 -35.09
C LYS A 503 9.61 51.99 -35.77
N SER A 504 9.11 51.42 -36.87
CA SER A 504 9.76 50.34 -37.67
C SER A 504 11.23 50.64 -38.01
N GLN A 505 12.08 49.61 -38.05
CA GLN A 505 13.53 49.70 -38.32
C GLN A 505 14.38 50.40 -37.23
N SER A 506 13.82 50.67 -36.04
CA SER A 506 14.61 51.18 -34.92
C SER A 506 15.66 50.17 -34.45
N VAL A 507 16.91 50.61 -34.29
CA VAL A 507 18.01 49.80 -33.74
C VAL A 507 18.23 50.16 -32.27
N MET A 508 17.87 49.24 -31.37
CA MET A 508 18.08 49.39 -29.94
C MET A 508 19.38 48.69 -29.52
N ALA A 509 20.25 49.38 -28.76
CA ALA A 509 21.33 48.69 -28.06
C ALA A 509 20.82 48.11 -26.73
N SER A 510 21.72 47.48 -25.97
CA SER A 510 21.39 46.47 -24.97
C SER A 510 20.66 47.00 -23.70
N ALA A 511 19.75 46.18 -23.15
CA ALA A 511 19.04 46.35 -21.86
C ALA A 511 18.00 47.51 -21.74
N ASN A 512 17.14 47.69 -22.75
CA ASN A 512 16.01 48.62 -22.66
C ASN A 512 14.77 48.00 -21.96
N VAL A 513 14.13 48.76 -21.07
CA VAL A 513 12.89 48.37 -20.35
C VAL A 513 11.73 49.22 -20.86
N PHE A 514 10.73 48.57 -21.47
CA PHE A 514 9.50 49.20 -21.92
C PHE A 514 8.41 49.03 -20.86
N THR A 515 7.86 50.14 -20.33
CA THR A 515 6.70 50.08 -19.42
C THR A 515 5.37 49.94 -20.17
N ALA A 516 4.31 49.54 -19.46
CA ALA A 516 2.97 49.31 -20.02
C ALA A 516 2.44 50.49 -20.87
N GLY A 517 1.81 50.18 -22.01
CA GLY A 517 1.28 51.16 -22.98
C GLY A 517 2.21 51.49 -24.16
N SER A 518 3.45 50.99 -24.15
CA SER A 518 4.43 51.22 -25.22
C SER A 518 4.21 50.29 -26.43
N TYR A 519 4.52 50.76 -27.64
CA TYR A 519 4.35 50.00 -28.88
C TYR A 519 5.69 49.81 -29.63
N ILE A 520 5.95 48.59 -30.08
CA ILE A 520 7.11 48.22 -30.93
C ILE A 520 6.59 47.86 -32.33
N GLY A 521 7.07 48.56 -33.36
CA GLY A 521 6.70 48.30 -34.76
C GLY A 521 7.23 46.97 -35.32
N ALA A 522 6.74 46.58 -36.50
CA ALA A 522 7.20 45.38 -37.23
C ALA A 522 8.66 45.49 -37.70
N ASP A 523 9.32 44.33 -37.89
CA ASP A 523 10.69 44.18 -38.40
C ASP A 523 11.77 44.89 -37.55
N MET A 524 11.75 44.63 -36.24
CA MET A 524 12.79 45.09 -35.30
C MET A 524 13.99 44.13 -35.30
N THR A 525 15.21 44.67 -35.37
CA THR A 525 16.46 43.94 -35.15
C THR A 525 17.10 44.44 -33.85
N THR A 526 17.10 43.62 -32.80
CA THR A 526 17.83 43.93 -31.57
C THR A 526 19.30 43.62 -31.76
N ALA A 527 20.20 44.60 -31.61
CA ALA A 527 21.62 44.34 -31.68
C ALA A 527 22.12 43.64 -30.40
N SER A 528 23.08 42.74 -30.59
CA SER A 528 23.60 41.75 -29.65
C SER A 528 23.90 42.27 -28.23
N THR A 529 23.67 41.35 -27.27
CA THR A 529 24.43 41.02 -26.04
C THR A 529 23.78 41.22 -24.66
N ILE A 530 22.61 41.89 -24.46
CA ILE A 530 21.92 41.90 -23.12
C ILE A 530 20.39 41.90 -23.23
N ALA A 531 19.75 41.31 -22.22
CA ALA A 531 18.38 40.86 -22.24
C ALA A 531 17.28 41.92 -22.49
N THR A 532 16.34 41.63 -23.37
CA THR A 532 15.13 42.44 -23.61
C THR A 532 14.01 41.98 -22.68
N THR A 533 13.37 42.89 -21.94
CA THR A 533 12.23 42.56 -21.06
C THR A 533 10.94 43.15 -21.63
N LEU A 534 9.97 42.28 -21.91
CA LEU A 534 8.60 42.66 -22.27
C LEU A 534 7.74 42.69 -21.01
N ASP A 535 7.21 43.85 -20.64
CA ASP A 535 6.32 44.00 -19.48
C ASP A 535 4.85 43.66 -19.79
N TYR A 536 3.96 43.75 -18.81
CA TYR A 536 2.57 43.28 -18.83
C TYR A 536 1.80 43.63 -20.12
N GLY A 537 1.29 42.61 -20.83
CA GLY A 537 0.36 42.76 -21.96
C GLY A 537 0.97 43.08 -23.34
N MET A 538 2.28 42.86 -23.54
CA MET A 538 2.97 43.22 -24.78
C MET A 538 2.77 42.18 -25.91
N THR A 539 2.64 42.63 -27.16
CA THR A 539 2.56 41.74 -28.34
C THR A 539 3.77 41.92 -29.24
N LEU A 540 4.52 40.85 -29.48
CA LEU A 540 5.51 40.80 -30.55
C LEU A 540 4.84 40.41 -31.85
N LEU A 541 5.00 41.25 -32.88
CA LEU A 541 4.46 41.00 -34.22
C LEU A 541 5.34 39.98 -34.98
N ALA A 542 4.72 39.28 -35.93
CA ALA A 542 5.36 38.23 -36.73
C ALA A 542 6.57 38.77 -37.53
N GLY A 543 7.56 37.91 -37.78
CA GLY A 543 8.77 38.27 -38.56
C GLY A 543 9.89 38.95 -37.77
N SER A 544 9.68 39.22 -36.48
CA SER A 544 10.72 39.77 -35.61
C SER A 544 11.88 38.78 -35.42
N GLU A 545 13.13 39.26 -35.48
CA GLU A 545 14.33 38.48 -35.19
C GLU A 545 15.01 39.02 -33.93
N ILE A 546 15.10 38.17 -32.90
CA ILE A 546 15.76 38.52 -31.64
C ILE A 546 17.14 37.87 -31.67
N ALA A 547 18.14 38.68 -32.02
CA ALA A 547 19.54 38.26 -32.03
C ALA A 547 20.12 38.25 -30.60
N ASP A 548 21.09 37.36 -30.42
CA ASP A 548 21.74 36.94 -29.18
C ASP A 548 21.73 37.94 -28.00
N GLY A 549 21.06 37.54 -26.91
CA GLY A 549 20.81 38.32 -25.69
C GLY A 549 19.44 37.94 -25.10
N GLY A 550 19.39 37.54 -23.82
CA GLY A 550 18.20 36.87 -23.23
C GLY A 550 16.85 37.60 -23.44
N LEU A 551 15.74 36.87 -23.47
CA LEU A 551 14.40 37.46 -23.59
C LEU A 551 13.60 37.15 -22.33
N SER A 552 13.23 38.18 -21.56
CA SER A 552 12.33 38.05 -20.41
C SER A 552 10.93 38.50 -20.78
N ILE A 553 9.95 37.62 -20.61
CA ILE A 553 8.54 37.89 -20.96
C ILE A 553 7.70 37.89 -19.70
N LYS A 554 7.04 39.01 -19.38
CA LYS A 554 6.13 39.16 -18.23
C LYS A 554 4.66 38.91 -18.63
N THR A 555 3.80 38.79 -17.61
CA THR A 555 2.41 38.31 -17.68
C THR A 555 1.56 38.93 -18.80
N GLY A 556 0.81 38.10 -19.52
CA GLY A 556 -0.16 38.53 -20.54
C GLY A 556 0.45 38.89 -21.90
N SER A 557 1.74 38.64 -22.10
CA SER A 557 2.42 38.93 -23.37
C SER A 557 2.23 37.81 -24.41
N ILE A 558 2.14 38.19 -25.69
CA ILE A 558 1.93 37.28 -26.83
C ILE A 558 3.16 37.30 -27.75
N ILE A 559 3.72 36.12 -28.03
CA ILE A 559 4.73 35.95 -29.08
C ILE A 559 4.00 35.66 -30.40
N GLY A 560 4.18 36.52 -31.40
CA GLY A 560 3.65 36.34 -32.75
C GLY A 560 4.17 35.06 -33.43
N GLY A 561 3.55 34.67 -34.55
CA GLY A 561 4.01 33.52 -35.32
C GLY A 561 5.29 33.82 -36.11
N ASN A 562 6.03 32.77 -36.47
CA ASN A 562 7.23 32.85 -37.32
C ASN A 562 8.34 33.75 -36.76
N ILE A 563 8.58 33.67 -35.45
CA ILE A 563 9.65 34.39 -34.77
C ILE A 563 10.84 33.45 -34.56
N THR A 564 12.02 33.89 -34.98
CA THR A 564 13.28 33.19 -34.70
C THR A 564 13.91 33.84 -33.48
N ILE A 565 13.98 33.09 -32.38
CA ILE A 565 14.61 33.55 -31.14
C ILE A 565 15.98 32.87 -31.05
N SER A 566 17.02 33.61 -31.43
CA SER A 566 18.44 33.19 -31.38
C SER A 566 19.12 33.53 -30.06
N ALA A 567 18.34 33.91 -29.04
CA ALA A 567 18.82 34.34 -27.73
C ALA A 567 19.25 33.18 -26.83
N ALA A 568 20.37 33.35 -26.10
CA ALA A 568 20.95 32.36 -25.18
C ALA A 568 20.03 31.88 -24.03
N LEU A 569 19.05 32.67 -23.58
CA LEU A 569 18.10 32.29 -22.54
C LEU A 569 16.75 33.02 -22.70
N VAL A 570 15.67 32.29 -22.94
CA VAL A 570 14.29 32.83 -22.90
C VAL A 570 13.66 32.45 -21.56
N THR A 571 13.26 33.43 -20.75
CA THR A 571 12.57 33.19 -19.48
C THR A 571 11.22 33.87 -19.48
N THR A 572 10.14 33.09 -19.44
CA THR A 572 8.80 33.65 -19.23
C THR A 572 8.49 33.62 -17.73
N THR A 573 7.91 34.68 -17.19
CA THR A 573 7.64 34.82 -15.74
C THR A 573 6.17 34.56 -15.37
N ALA A 574 5.28 34.32 -16.35
CA ALA A 574 3.89 33.88 -16.19
C ALA A 574 3.34 33.29 -17.53
N ASP A 575 2.07 32.86 -17.58
CA ASP A 575 1.42 32.24 -18.76
C ASP A 575 1.68 33.02 -20.06
N THR A 576 2.34 32.36 -21.02
CA THR A 576 2.63 32.91 -22.35
C THR A 576 2.10 32.01 -23.45
N VAL A 577 1.58 32.62 -24.52
CA VAL A 577 1.21 31.90 -25.75
C VAL A 577 2.33 32.06 -26.78
N VAL A 578 2.98 30.95 -27.12
CA VAL A 578 3.91 30.89 -28.25
C VAL A 578 3.13 30.45 -29.49
N LYS A 579 2.96 31.33 -30.48
CA LYS A 579 2.22 30.98 -31.70
C LYS A 579 3.03 30.08 -32.65
N ALA A 580 2.30 29.40 -33.53
CA ALA A 580 2.84 28.43 -34.48
C ALA A 580 3.98 28.99 -35.36
N GLY A 581 4.93 28.12 -35.72
CA GLY A 581 6.06 28.47 -36.59
C GLY A 581 7.24 29.17 -35.91
N SER A 582 7.19 29.34 -34.58
CA SER A 582 8.29 29.94 -33.81
C SER A 582 9.41 28.92 -33.52
N SER A 583 10.66 29.38 -33.50
CA SER A 583 11.84 28.57 -33.17
C SER A 583 12.49 29.05 -31.87
N LEU A 584 12.63 28.18 -30.88
CA LEU A 584 13.28 28.45 -29.60
C LEU A 584 14.64 27.78 -29.58
N THR A 585 15.74 28.55 -29.43
CA THR A 585 17.07 28.00 -29.71
C THR A 585 18.10 27.99 -28.58
N ALA A 586 17.77 28.35 -27.32
CA ALA A 586 18.64 28.06 -26.16
C ALA A 586 17.89 28.02 -24.81
N THR A 587 18.25 27.03 -23.96
CA THR A 587 17.93 26.82 -22.52
C THR A 587 16.62 27.42 -21.98
N SER A 588 15.57 27.44 -22.80
CA SER A 588 14.39 28.26 -22.52
C SER A 588 13.65 27.72 -21.31
N ILE A 589 13.22 28.63 -20.42
CA ILE A 589 12.42 28.33 -19.24
C ILE A 589 11.04 28.95 -19.49
N LEU A 590 10.08 28.09 -19.81
CA LEU A 590 8.69 28.51 -19.94
C LEU A 590 8.00 28.35 -18.58
N ALA A 591 7.16 29.31 -18.21
CA ALA A 591 6.45 29.39 -16.95
C ALA A 591 5.30 28.40 -16.91
N LYS A 592 4.80 28.15 -15.69
CA LYS A 592 3.59 27.36 -15.47
C LYS A 592 2.44 27.96 -16.29
N GLY A 593 1.60 27.12 -16.92
CA GLY A 593 0.41 27.56 -17.66
C GLY A 593 0.64 28.05 -19.09
N SER A 594 1.90 28.16 -19.55
CA SER A 594 2.20 28.56 -20.92
C SER A 594 1.75 27.52 -21.96
N THR A 595 1.23 28.00 -23.09
CA THR A 595 0.80 27.15 -24.23
C THR A 595 1.77 27.29 -25.40
N ILE A 596 2.28 26.17 -25.89
CA ILE A 596 3.08 26.12 -27.12
C ILE A 596 2.15 25.74 -28.28
N GLY A 597 1.99 26.62 -29.27
CA GLY A 597 1.21 26.37 -30.48
C GLY A 597 1.83 25.31 -31.38
N GLY A 598 1.11 24.90 -32.43
CA GLY A 598 1.57 23.81 -33.31
C GLY A 598 2.82 24.16 -34.12
N ASN A 599 3.59 23.14 -34.52
CA ASN A 599 4.81 23.26 -35.36
C ASN A 599 5.94 24.11 -34.76
N VAL A 600 6.06 24.16 -33.43
CA VAL A 600 7.18 24.82 -32.75
C VAL A 600 8.38 23.87 -32.65
N LYS A 601 9.58 24.37 -32.97
CA LYS A 601 10.83 23.61 -32.88
C LYS A 601 11.70 24.16 -31.75
N THR A 602 12.14 23.29 -30.84
CA THR A 602 13.21 23.61 -29.91
C THR A 602 14.52 23.08 -30.49
N SER A 603 15.49 23.93 -30.79
CA SER A 603 16.76 23.50 -31.40
C SER A 603 17.80 22.98 -30.39
N THR A 604 17.58 23.22 -29.09
CA THR A 604 18.44 22.82 -27.96
C THR A 604 17.57 22.49 -26.73
N ALA A 605 18.16 21.90 -25.68
CA ALA A 605 17.44 21.47 -24.49
C ALA A 605 16.59 22.59 -23.84
N VAL A 606 15.32 22.30 -23.55
CA VAL A 606 14.36 23.22 -22.91
C VAL A 606 13.87 22.66 -21.58
N THR A 607 13.63 23.54 -20.59
CA THR A 607 12.97 23.16 -19.34
C THR A 607 11.52 23.63 -19.34
N LEU A 608 10.60 22.69 -19.40
CA LEU A 608 9.16 22.94 -19.37
C LEU A 608 8.67 22.92 -17.90
N ALA A 609 7.99 23.99 -17.47
CA ALA A 609 7.40 24.06 -16.14
C ALA A 609 6.13 23.20 -16.02
N SER A 610 5.52 23.19 -14.84
CA SER A 610 4.31 22.40 -14.58
C SER A 610 3.09 22.91 -15.35
N SER A 611 2.12 22.04 -15.61
CA SER A 611 0.81 22.41 -16.21
C SER A 611 0.89 23.10 -17.57
N MET A 612 1.87 22.75 -18.42
CA MET A 612 2.00 23.27 -19.77
C MET A 612 1.26 22.42 -20.80
N THR A 613 0.75 23.03 -21.88
CA THR A 613 0.15 22.29 -23.01
C THR A 613 0.96 22.54 -24.28
N LEU A 614 1.42 21.46 -24.92
CA LEU A 614 2.08 21.50 -26.22
C LEU A 614 1.10 21.04 -27.28
N ALA A 615 0.83 21.87 -28.28
CA ALA A 615 -0.04 21.55 -29.40
C ALA A 615 0.67 20.73 -30.51
N ALA A 616 -0.13 20.14 -31.40
CA ALA A 616 0.31 19.18 -32.40
C ALA A 616 1.41 19.66 -33.35
N GLY A 617 2.33 18.77 -33.71
CA GLY A 617 3.43 19.04 -34.66
C GLY A 617 4.69 19.64 -34.04
N SER A 618 4.73 19.82 -32.71
CA SER A 618 5.89 20.36 -32.00
C SER A 618 7.04 19.37 -31.90
N GLN A 619 8.29 19.85 -31.97
CA GLN A 619 9.51 19.05 -31.90
C GLN A 619 10.39 19.47 -30.71
N ILE A 620 10.68 18.51 -29.82
CA ILE A 620 11.45 18.70 -28.59
C ILE A 620 12.87 18.13 -28.75
N ALA A 621 13.87 18.96 -28.50
CA ALA A 621 15.30 18.62 -28.58
C ALA A 621 15.74 17.71 -27.43
N SER A 622 16.88 17.05 -27.62
CA SER A 622 17.53 16.18 -26.64
C SER A 622 17.98 16.96 -25.39
N GLY A 623 17.98 16.29 -24.23
CA GLY A 623 18.37 16.88 -22.94
C GLY A 623 17.32 17.79 -22.27
N SER A 624 16.13 17.92 -22.86
CA SER A 624 15.00 18.68 -22.32
C SER A 624 14.40 18.01 -21.07
N THR A 625 13.93 18.83 -20.13
CA THR A 625 13.31 18.38 -18.88
C THR A 625 11.84 18.82 -18.82
N MET A 626 10.94 17.86 -18.67
CA MET A 626 9.49 18.08 -18.52
C MET A 626 9.10 17.91 -17.05
N LYS A 627 8.50 18.94 -16.44
CA LYS A 627 7.98 18.87 -15.06
C LYS A 627 6.53 18.36 -15.01
N ALA A 628 6.10 17.98 -13.81
CA ALA A 628 4.78 17.41 -13.53
C ALA A 628 3.63 18.26 -14.08
N GLY A 629 2.64 17.62 -14.72
CA GLY A 629 1.45 18.27 -15.28
C GLY A 629 1.61 18.79 -16.71
N THR A 630 2.77 18.59 -17.36
CA THR A 630 2.94 18.90 -18.78
C THR A 630 2.11 17.92 -19.62
N VAL A 631 1.29 18.44 -20.55
CA VAL A 631 0.45 17.68 -21.48
C VAL A 631 1.02 17.80 -22.90
N LEU A 632 1.40 16.66 -23.46
CA LEU A 632 1.79 16.52 -24.87
C LEU A 632 0.57 16.07 -25.66
N THR A 633 0.08 16.89 -26.60
CA THR A 633 -1.01 16.50 -27.52
C THR A 633 -0.51 15.68 -28.72
N ASP A 634 -1.41 15.36 -29.65
CA ASP A 634 -1.15 14.51 -30.81
C ASP A 634 0.03 14.98 -31.70
N ASN A 635 0.79 14.05 -32.29
CA ASN A 635 1.86 14.31 -33.27
C ASN A 635 3.05 15.14 -32.72
N ILE A 636 3.53 14.84 -31.52
CA ILE A 636 4.73 15.46 -30.94
C ILE A 636 5.94 14.54 -31.10
N TRP A 637 7.07 15.12 -31.53
CA TRP A 637 8.35 14.42 -31.62
C TRP A 637 9.25 14.78 -30.45
N VAL A 638 9.72 13.78 -29.70
CA VAL A 638 10.62 13.95 -28.55
C VAL A 638 11.94 13.24 -28.82
N ALA A 639 13.04 14.00 -28.93
CA ALA A 639 14.38 13.42 -29.15
C ALA A 639 14.92 12.65 -27.92
N GLY A 640 16.01 11.89 -28.07
CA GLY A 640 16.61 11.11 -26.97
C GLY A 640 17.34 11.95 -25.93
N GLY A 641 17.50 11.40 -24.72
CA GLY A 641 18.18 12.05 -23.59
C GLY A 641 17.27 12.94 -22.73
N ASN A 642 15.95 12.88 -22.92
CA ASN A 642 15.00 13.74 -22.21
C ASN A 642 14.56 13.15 -20.86
N GLN A 643 14.30 14.04 -19.89
CA GLN A 643 13.81 13.70 -18.55
C GLN A 643 12.31 13.98 -18.45
N LEU A 644 11.50 12.93 -18.36
CA LEU A 644 10.05 13.04 -18.14
C LEU A 644 9.74 12.78 -16.67
N LYS A 645 9.43 13.84 -15.91
CA LYS A 645 9.14 13.72 -14.47
C LYS A 645 7.70 13.24 -14.22
N ALA A 646 7.46 12.77 -12.99
CA ALA A 646 6.17 12.25 -12.52
C ALA A 646 5.02 13.23 -12.84
N GLY A 647 3.89 12.72 -13.33
CA GLY A 647 2.72 13.53 -13.68
C GLY A 647 2.74 14.19 -15.07
N THR A 648 3.72 13.90 -15.92
CA THR A 648 3.66 14.24 -17.35
C THR A 648 2.61 13.35 -18.04
N VAL A 649 1.79 13.91 -18.94
CA VAL A 649 0.74 13.16 -19.66
C VAL A 649 1.08 13.14 -21.15
N LEU A 650 1.27 11.94 -21.71
CA LEU A 650 1.41 11.74 -23.15
C LEU A 650 0.03 11.37 -23.70
N THR A 651 -0.57 12.29 -24.47
CA THR A 651 -1.83 12.05 -25.17
C THR A 651 -1.55 11.87 -26.66
N GLY A 652 -2.21 10.89 -27.28
CA GLY A 652 -2.13 10.63 -28.72
C GLY A 652 -0.80 10.07 -29.24
N ASP A 653 -0.59 10.21 -30.57
CA ASP A 653 0.57 9.72 -31.32
C ASP A 653 1.84 10.54 -31.01
N THR A 654 2.39 10.38 -29.79
CA THR A 654 3.70 10.93 -29.41
C THR A 654 4.80 9.92 -29.74
N VAL A 655 5.80 10.33 -30.53
CA VAL A 655 6.96 9.49 -30.90
C VAL A 655 8.20 9.96 -30.14
N THR A 656 8.72 9.11 -29.27
CA THR A 656 10.02 9.32 -28.61
C THR A 656 11.13 8.60 -29.39
N SER A 657 12.33 9.18 -29.45
CA SER A 657 13.53 8.54 -30.02
C SER A 657 14.66 8.44 -28.98
N GLY A 658 15.58 7.49 -29.13
CA GLY A 658 16.75 7.32 -28.22
C GLY A 658 16.41 6.90 -26.78
N THR A 659 17.39 7.00 -25.86
CA THR A 659 17.23 6.69 -24.43
C THR A 659 16.57 7.85 -23.69
N ASN A 660 15.37 7.64 -23.15
CA ASN A 660 14.66 8.63 -22.32
C ASN A 660 14.51 8.10 -20.88
N TYR A 661 14.56 9.00 -19.89
CA TYR A 661 14.44 8.65 -18.47
C TYR A 661 13.03 8.95 -17.96
N LEU A 662 12.30 7.91 -17.56
CA LEU A 662 10.89 7.96 -17.19
C LEU A 662 10.72 7.74 -15.67
N ASN A 663 10.00 8.63 -14.99
CA ASN A 663 9.73 8.54 -13.55
C ASN A 663 8.44 7.72 -13.25
N ASN A 664 8.33 7.22 -12.03
CA ASN A 664 7.13 6.58 -11.50
C ASN A 664 5.96 7.59 -11.52
N SER A 665 4.77 7.19 -11.99
CA SER A 665 3.56 8.02 -12.22
C SER A 665 3.47 8.80 -13.55
N LEU A 666 4.00 8.26 -14.65
CA LEU A 666 3.67 8.73 -16.02
C LEU A 666 2.38 8.07 -16.53
N THR A 667 1.49 8.82 -17.18
CA THR A 667 0.27 8.26 -17.83
C THR A 667 0.50 8.17 -19.34
N LEU A 668 0.45 6.96 -19.89
CA LEU A 668 0.48 6.71 -21.34
C LEU A 668 -0.95 6.45 -21.84
N ALA A 669 -1.41 7.24 -22.80
CA ALA A 669 -2.65 6.95 -23.53
C ALA A 669 -2.44 5.81 -24.56
N ALA A 670 -3.53 5.18 -25.01
CA ALA A 670 -3.49 4.18 -26.08
C ALA A 670 -2.76 4.72 -27.32
N ASN A 671 -1.96 3.87 -27.98
CA ASN A 671 -1.14 4.16 -29.17
C ASN A 671 0.15 5.00 -28.96
N SER A 672 0.51 5.33 -27.71
CA SER A 672 1.81 5.96 -27.42
C SER A 672 2.99 5.03 -27.76
N ILE A 673 3.98 5.49 -28.54
CA ILE A 673 5.17 4.70 -28.91
C ILE A 673 6.40 5.18 -28.13
N VAL A 674 6.87 4.35 -27.20
CA VAL A 674 8.10 4.60 -26.41
C VAL A 674 9.29 3.93 -27.07
N ALA A 675 10.41 4.66 -27.24
CA ALA A 675 11.64 4.11 -27.81
C ALA A 675 12.20 2.95 -26.97
N ALA A 676 12.66 1.89 -27.65
CA ALA A 676 13.14 0.65 -27.04
C ALA A 676 14.32 0.80 -26.05
N ALA A 677 15.06 1.91 -26.10
CA ALA A 677 16.21 2.19 -25.23
C ALA A 677 15.86 3.05 -24.00
N SER A 678 14.58 3.30 -23.73
CA SER A 678 14.14 4.15 -22.60
C SER A 678 14.25 3.41 -21.26
N VAL A 679 14.67 4.13 -20.21
CA VAL A 679 14.89 3.60 -18.85
C VAL A 679 13.75 4.03 -17.93
N PHE A 680 13.05 3.07 -17.34
CA PHE A 680 12.10 3.28 -16.25
C PHE A 680 12.85 3.16 -14.91
N ALA A 681 13.13 4.26 -14.22
CA ALA A 681 13.86 4.21 -12.95
C ALA A 681 13.28 5.15 -11.89
N PRO A 682 13.15 4.72 -10.62
CA PRO A 682 13.06 5.64 -9.50
C PRO A 682 14.40 6.38 -9.38
N MET A 683 14.37 7.71 -9.35
CA MET A 683 15.59 8.51 -9.29
C MET A 683 16.23 8.37 -7.89
N ALA A 684 17.14 7.42 -7.73
CA ALA A 684 17.93 7.25 -6.52
C ALA A 684 18.89 8.44 -6.36
N SER A 685 18.77 9.20 -5.28
CA SER A 685 19.83 10.11 -4.85
C SER A 685 20.94 9.27 -4.22
N ALA A 686 22.13 9.31 -4.82
CA ALA A 686 23.33 8.76 -4.21
C ALA A 686 23.63 9.54 -2.92
N SER A 687 23.49 8.90 -1.76
CA SER A 687 24.03 9.42 -0.50
C SER A 687 24.77 8.31 0.23
N THR A 688 25.99 8.63 0.65
CA THR A 688 27.02 7.75 1.20
C THR A 688 26.77 7.47 2.69
N GLY A 689 25.63 6.83 2.96
CA GLY A 689 25.23 6.25 4.24
C GLY A 689 24.24 5.16 3.93
N ALA A 690 24.75 3.98 3.52
CA ALA A 690 23.97 2.97 2.83
C ALA A 690 23.06 2.19 3.80
N THR A 691 21.84 2.67 4.01
CA THR A 691 20.72 1.77 4.35
C THR A 691 20.48 0.90 3.12
N ALA A 692 20.62 -0.42 3.29
CA ALA A 692 20.41 -1.34 2.18
C ALA A 692 18.91 -1.50 1.95
N THR A 693 18.40 -0.88 0.88
CA THR A 693 17.00 -1.02 0.51
C THR A 693 16.75 -2.40 -0.09
N THR A 694 15.68 -3.06 0.35
CA THR A 694 15.23 -4.35 -0.21
C THR A 694 14.02 -4.15 -1.10
N SER A 695 13.93 -4.88 -2.21
CA SER A 695 12.73 -4.90 -3.04
C SER A 695 12.07 -6.26 -3.03
N LEU A 696 10.74 -6.26 -3.15
CA LEU A 696 9.93 -7.46 -3.29
C LEU A 696 9.66 -7.69 -4.78
N SER A 697 9.95 -8.89 -5.26
CA SER A 697 9.79 -9.31 -6.65
C SER A 697 9.13 -10.70 -6.72
N ASN A 698 8.69 -11.13 -7.89
CA ASN A 698 8.13 -12.48 -8.12
C ASN A 698 6.96 -12.86 -7.18
N VAL A 699 6.10 -11.91 -6.81
CA VAL A 699 4.93 -12.16 -5.97
C VAL A 699 3.96 -13.09 -6.69
N SER A 700 3.79 -14.30 -6.16
CA SER A 700 2.95 -15.36 -6.74
C SER A 700 1.99 -15.91 -5.70
N LYS A 701 0.77 -16.22 -6.11
CA LYS A 701 -0.27 -16.81 -5.24
C LYS A 701 -0.58 -18.21 -5.72
N PHE A 702 -0.48 -19.17 -4.82
CA PHE A 702 -0.75 -20.59 -5.06
C PHE A 702 -1.92 -21.07 -4.22
N ARG A 703 -2.56 -22.13 -4.67
CA ARG A 703 -3.64 -22.87 -3.99
C ARG A 703 -3.29 -24.36 -3.99
N LEU A 704 -4.05 -25.16 -3.25
CA LEU A 704 -3.86 -26.62 -3.27
C LEU A 704 -4.04 -27.22 -4.67
N ALA A 705 -4.89 -26.64 -5.52
CA ALA A 705 -5.04 -27.05 -6.92
C ALA A 705 -3.80 -26.78 -7.80
N ASP A 706 -2.93 -25.86 -7.38
CA ASP A 706 -1.77 -25.41 -8.16
C ASP A 706 -0.47 -26.11 -7.69
N VAL A 707 -0.58 -27.24 -6.96
CA VAL A 707 0.58 -28.00 -6.45
C VAL A 707 1.38 -28.60 -7.59
N ASP A 708 2.66 -28.24 -7.64
CA ASP A 708 3.66 -28.76 -8.55
C ASP A 708 4.90 -29.22 -7.78
N VAL A 709 5.34 -30.46 -8.01
CA VAL A 709 6.53 -31.08 -7.40
C VAL A 709 7.58 -31.51 -8.43
N THR A 710 7.47 -31.05 -9.68
CA THR A 710 8.40 -31.39 -10.77
C THR A 710 9.83 -30.87 -10.57
N SER A 711 10.01 -29.89 -9.68
CA SER A 711 11.29 -29.35 -9.24
C SER A 711 11.41 -29.42 -7.72
N GLN A 712 12.64 -29.47 -7.21
CA GLN A 712 12.91 -29.39 -5.78
C GLN A 712 12.36 -28.09 -5.17
N ASP A 713 12.53 -26.96 -5.88
CA ASP A 713 12.06 -25.64 -5.43
C ASP A 713 10.51 -25.60 -5.39
N SER A 714 9.83 -26.17 -6.39
CA SER A 714 8.36 -26.23 -6.40
C SER A 714 7.81 -27.22 -5.38
N ALA A 715 8.50 -28.33 -5.13
CA ALA A 715 8.14 -29.29 -4.09
C ALA A 715 8.18 -28.67 -2.67
N GLN A 716 9.10 -27.74 -2.39
CA GLN A 716 9.11 -27.00 -1.12
C GLN A 716 7.90 -26.06 -0.98
N VAL A 717 7.50 -25.40 -2.07
CA VAL A 717 6.27 -24.59 -2.11
C VAL A 717 5.05 -25.49 -1.88
N ALA A 718 5.01 -26.69 -2.49
CA ALA A 718 3.94 -27.66 -2.32
C ALA A 718 3.75 -28.11 -0.86
N ILE A 719 4.84 -28.29 -0.09
CA ILE A 719 4.77 -28.57 1.34
C ILE A 719 4.06 -27.44 2.08
N SER A 720 4.44 -26.19 1.79
CA SER A 720 3.82 -25.01 2.40
C SER A 720 2.34 -24.86 2.03
N ILE A 721 1.98 -25.18 0.79
CA ILE A 721 0.59 -25.23 0.30
C ILE A 721 -0.22 -26.28 1.08
N ALA A 722 0.33 -27.49 1.24
CA ALA A 722 -0.32 -28.56 1.99
C ALA A 722 -0.49 -28.20 3.47
N ASP A 723 0.50 -27.57 4.10
CA ASP A 723 0.40 -27.08 5.48
C ASP A 723 -0.67 -26.00 5.65
N SER A 724 -0.76 -25.06 4.72
CA SER A 724 -1.84 -24.09 4.72
C SER A 724 -3.20 -24.74 4.49
N ALA A 725 -3.28 -25.78 3.65
CA ALA A 725 -4.52 -26.51 3.40
C ALA A 725 -4.98 -27.27 4.65
N LEU A 726 -4.07 -27.99 5.34
CA LEU A 726 -4.34 -28.65 6.61
C LEU A 726 -4.87 -27.65 7.65
N LYS A 727 -4.19 -26.51 7.82
CA LYS A 727 -4.63 -25.46 8.75
C LYS A 727 -6.02 -24.91 8.40
N ASN A 728 -6.39 -24.81 7.12
CA ASN A 728 -7.73 -24.41 6.69
C ASN A 728 -8.77 -25.49 7.00
N LEU A 729 -8.48 -26.76 6.70
CA LEU A 729 -9.38 -27.88 6.97
C LEU A 729 -9.57 -28.12 8.47
N ASP A 730 -8.50 -28.05 9.25
CA ASP A 730 -8.53 -28.16 10.71
C ASP A 730 -9.38 -27.05 11.34
N LYS A 731 -9.34 -25.83 10.77
CA LYS A 731 -10.23 -24.74 11.20
C LYS A 731 -11.70 -25.08 10.92
N ILE A 732 -12.02 -25.56 9.72
CA ILE A 732 -13.39 -25.98 9.38
C ILE A 732 -13.85 -27.10 10.32
N ARG A 733 -12.99 -28.08 10.60
CA ARG A 733 -13.25 -29.17 11.54
C ARG A 733 -13.47 -28.68 12.97
N SER A 734 -12.66 -27.74 13.43
CA SER A 734 -12.80 -27.12 14.75
C SER A 734 -14.13 -26.37 14.88
N ASP A 735 -14.53 -25.61 13.84
CA ASP A 735 -15.81 -24.91 13.80
C ASP A 735 -16.98 -25.91 13.85
N LEU A 736 -16.91 -27.01 13.08
CA LEU A 736 -17.91 -28.09 13.14
C LEU A 736 -18.00 -28.75 14.53
N GLY A 737 -16.87 -29.03 15.17
CA GLY A 737 -16.84 -29.58 16.53
C GLY A 737 -17.47 -28.63 17.55
N SER A 738 -17.27 -27.32 17.40
CA SER A 738 -17.92 -26.32 18.25
C SER A 738 -19.44 -26.31 18.08
N VAL A 739 -19.93 -26.39 16.83
CA VAL A 739 -21.36 -26.48 16.50
C VAL A 739 -21.97 -27.77 17.04
N GLN A 740 -21.26 -28.90 16.92
CA GLN A 740 -21.71 -30.17 17.50
C GLN A 740 -21.89 -30.05 19.02
N ASN A 741 -20.91 -29.49 19.73
CA ASN A 741 -21.00 -29.26 21.17
C ASN A 741 -22.17 -28.33 21.54
N GLN A 742 -22.37 -27.26 20.77
CA GLN A 742 -23.50 -26.36 20.95
C GLN A 742 -24.85 -27.07 20.76
N LEU A 743 -25.00 -27.86 19.71
CA LEU A 743 -26.22 -28.63 19.44
C LEU A 743 -26.48 -29.69 20.52
N THR A 744 -25.45 -30.40 20.97
CA THR A 744 -25.58 -31.38 22.07
C THR A 744 -26.03 -30.69 23.37
N SER A 745 -25.41 -29.58 23.73
CA SER A 745 -25.82 -28.80 24.91
C SER A 745 -27.27 -28.29 24.77
N THR A 746 -27.61 -27.77 23.59
CA THR A 746 -28.97 -27.33 23.27
C THR A 746 -29.98 -28.47 23.42
N ILE A 747 -29.71 -29.66 22.85
CA ILE A 747 -30.59 -30.82 22.97
C ILE A 747 -30.81 -31.22 24.43
N THR A 748 -29.75 -31.23 25.25
CA THR A 748 -29.89 -31.55 26.69
C THR A 748 -30.78 -30.51 27.39
N ASN A 749 -30.61 -29.22 27.09
CA ASN A 749 -31.43 -28.15 27.65
C ASN A 749 -32.90 -28.24 27.20
N LEU A 750 -33.14 -28.42 25.90
CA LEU A 750 -34.49 -28.58 25.34
C LEU A 750 -35.18 -29.83 25.89
N SER A 751 -34.43 -30.91 26.13
CA SER A 751 -34.97 -32.14 26.71
C SER A 751 -35.42 -31.94 28.15
N VAL A 752 -34.60 -31.28 28.98
CA VAL A 752 -34.99 -30.92 30.35
C VAL A 752 -36.19 -29.97 30.34
N THR A 753 -36.17 -28.94 29.50
CA THR A 753 -37.27 -27.99 29.36
C THR A 753 -38.56 -28.67 28.91
N ARG A 754 -38.47 -29.59 27.94
CA ARG A 754 -39.58 -30.41 27.48
C ARG A 754 -40.17 -31.26 28.61
N VAL A 755 -39.33 -31.95 29.40
CA VAL A 755 -39.80 -32.74 30.55
C VAL A 755 -40.49 -31.87 31.59
N ASN A 756 -39.93 -30.69 31.90
CA ASN A 756 -40.53 -29.75 32.84
C ASN A 756 -41.89 -29.22 32.34
N ILE A 757 -42.02 -28.94 31.04
CA ILE A 757 -43.30 -28.52 30.44
C ILE A 757 -44.31 -29.66 30.45
N TYR A 758 -43.90 -30.90 30.15
CA TYR A 758 -44.80 -32.06 30.29
C TYR A 758 -45.24 -32.27 31.74
N ALA A 759 -44.35 -32.11 32.72
CA ALA A 759 -44.69 -32.20 34.13
C ALA A 759 -45.68 -31.08 34.55
N ALA A 760 -45.48 -29.86 34.06
CA ALA A 760 -46.40 -28.74 34.31
C ALA A 760 -47.76 -28.95 33.63
N GLU A 761 -47.79 -29.50 32.41
CA GLU A 761 -49.02 -29.84 31.71
C GLU A 761 -49.79 -30.98 32.41
N SER A 762 -49.08 -32.04 32.82
CA SER A 762 -49.60 -33.15 33.62
C SER A 762 -50.18 -32.66 34.95
N ALA A 763 -49.49 -31.79 35.70
CA ALA A 763 -50.01 -31.24 36.95
C ALA A 763 -51.31 -30.43 36.79
N ILE A 764 -51.56 -29.87 35.60
CA ILE A 764 -52.80 -29.15 35.29
C ILE A 764 -53.89 -30.12 34.83
N ARG A 765 -53.54 -31.07 33.96
CA ARG A 765 -54.51 -31.86 33.22
C ARG A 765 -54.79 -33.23 33.81
N ASP A 766 -53.83 -33.86 34.48
CA ASP A 766 -53.98 -35.21 35.01
C ASP A 766 -54.81 -35.22 36.29
N VAL A 767 -55.52 -36.33 36.50
CA VAL A 767 -56.34 -36.53 37.70
C VAL A 767 -55.54 -37.27 38.78
N ASP A 768 -55.67 -36.83 40.03
CA ASP A 768 -55.26 -37.67 41.16
C ASP A 768 -56.24 -38.84 41.27
N PHE A 769 -55.80 -40.01 40.83
CA PHE A 769 -56.62 -41.21 40.78
C PHE A 769 -57.15 -41.59 42.17
N ALA A 770 -56.37 -41.41 43.24
CA ALA A 770 -56.79 -41.78 44.59
C ALA A 770 -57.90 -40.87 45.10
N GLU A 771 -57.77 -39.56 44.88
CA GLU A 771 -58.77 -38.58 45.28
C GLU A 771 -60.06 -38.71 44.45
N GLU A 772 -59.96 -38.85 43.12
CA GLU A 772 -61.13 -38.98 42.25
C GLU A 772 -61.84 -40.33 42.44
N ALA A 773 -61.12 -41.41 42.74
CA ALA A 773 -61.73 -42.70 43.08
C ALA A 773 -62.53 -42.63 44.39
N ALA A 774 -62.04 -41.90 45.40
CA ALA A 774 -62.76 -41.66 46.64
C ALA A 774 -64.02 -40.81 46.40
N ASN A 775 -63.93 -39.78 45.56
CA ASN A 775 -65.08 -38.96 45.15
C ASN A 775 -66.11 -39.76 44.35
N PHE A 776 -65.68 -40.58 43.40
CA PHE A 776 -66.54 -41.49 42.65
C PHE A 776 -67.31 -42.42 43.59
N SER A 777 -66.61 -43.08 44.53
CA SER A 777 -67.23 -43.96 45.53
C SER A 777 -68.25 -43.22 46.40
N LYS A 778 -67.92 -42.00 46.85
CA LYS A 778 -68.85 -41.13 47.59
C LYS A 778 -70.10 -40.78 46.77
N MET A 779 -69.94 -40.38 45.51
CA MET A 779 -71.07 -40.04 44.63
C MET A 779 -71.92 -41.25 44.29
N GLN A 780 -71.32 -42.43 44.16
CA GLN A 780 -72.03 -43.70 43.96
C GLN A 780 -72.92 -44.03 45.17
N ILE A 781 -72.39 -43.87 46.39
CA ILE A 781 -73.15 -44.04 47.64
C ILE A 781 -74.26 -42.99 47.76
N LEU A 782 -74.00 -41.74 47.38
CA LEU A 782 -74.99 -40.65 47.43
C LEU A 782 -76.09 -40.79 46.37
N SER A 783 -75.78 -41.27 45.16
CA SER A 783 -76.78 -41.58 44.13
C SER A 783 -77.69 -42.73 44.59
N GLN A 784 -77.11 -43.82 45.13
CA GLN A 784 -77.89 -44.89 45.76
C GLN A 784 -78.77 -44.34 46.90
N SER A 785 -78.21 -43.57 47.82
CA SER A 785 -78.96 -42.96 48.94
C SER A 785 -80.06 -42.00 48.48
N SER A 786 -79.84 -41.24 47.40
CA SER A 786 -80.83 -40.30 46.85
C SER A 786 -82.00 -41.02 46.16
N SER A 787 -81.73 -42.15 45.50
CA SER A 787 -82.77 -43.02 44.95
C SER A 787 -83.66 -43.61 46.06
N PHE A 788 -83.04 -44.05 47.18
CA PHE A 788 -83.77 -44.50 48.36
C PHE A 788 -84.58 -43.36 49.02
N ALA A 789 -84.00 -42.16 49.13
CA ALA A 789 -84.69 -41.00 49.69
C ALA A 789 -85.87 -40.54 48.82
N MET A 790 -85.75 -40.59 47.50
CA MET A 790 -86.85 -40.33 46.55
C MET A 790 -87.96 -41.39 46.68
N ALA A 791 -87.59 -42.66 46.78
CA ALA A 791 -88.55 -43.74 47.03
C ALA A 791 -89.29 -43.54 48.36
N GLN A 792 -88.58 -43.14 49.43
CA GLN A 792 -89.15 -42.84 50.75
C GLN A 792 -90.05 -41.58 50.75
N ALA A 793 -89.66 -40.52 50.02
CA ALA A 793 -90.44 -39.29 49.88
C ALA A 793 -91.73 -39.51 49.07
N ASN A 794 -91.70 -40.41 48.09
CA ASN A 794 -92.89 -40.84 47.36
C ASN A 794 -93.78 -41.78 48.21
N ALA A 795 -93.18 -42.71 48.96
CA ALA A 795 -93.90 -43.60 49.85
C ALA A 795 -94.65 -42.83 50.95
N SER A 796 -93.98 -41.91 51.65
CA SER A 796 -94.62 -41.07 52.69
C SER A 796 -95.74 -40.17 52.15
N ALA A 797 -95.60 -39.60 50.96
CA ALA A 797 -96.66 -38.84 50.31
C ALA A 797 -97.85 -39.73 49.91
N GLN A 798 -97.60 -40.96 49.45
CA GLN A 798 -98.65 -41.95 49.16
C GLN A 798 -99.34 -42.44 50.43
N THR A 799 -98.61 -42.62 51.54
CA THR A 799 -99.20 -42.98 52.85
C THR A 799 -100.12 -41.87 53.38
N VAL A 800 -99.74 -40.60 53.22
CA VAL A 800 -100.60 -39.46 53.59
C VAL A 800 -101.81 -39.35 52.66
N LEU A 801 -101.65 -39.63 51.36
CA LEU A 801 -102.77 -39.65 50.41
C LEU A 801 -103.74 -40.81 50.70
N SER A 802 -103.24 -41.98 51.11
CA SER A 802 -104.09 -43.12 51.50
C SER A 802 -104.83 -42.88 52.82
N LEU A 803 -104.29 -42.04 53.72
CA LEU A 803 -104.94 -41.61 54.97
C LEU A 803 -105.97 -40.48 54.78
N LEU A 804 -106.00 -39.82 53.61
CA LEU A 804 -107.03 -38.83 53.25
C LEU A 804 -108.10 -39.38 52.30
N GLN A 805 -107.84 -40.52 51.64
CA GLN A 805 -108.78 -41.20 50.73
C GLN A 805 -109.52 -42.39 51.38
N GLY A 806 -109.08 -42.84 52.56
CA GLY A 806 -109.85 -43.70 53.46
C GLY A 806 -110.40 -42.87 54.60
#